data_AF-A0A945Z2P9-F1
#
_entry.id   AF-A0A945Z2P9-F1
#
_cell.length_a   1.000
_cell.length_b   1.000
_cell.length_c   1.000
_cell.angle_alpha   90.00
_cell.angle_beta   90.00
_cell.angle_gamma   90.00
#
_symmetry.space_group_name_H-M   'P 1'
#
loop_
_entity.id
_entity.type
_entity.pdbx_description
1 polymer ?
#
loop_
_entity_poly.entity_id
_entity_poly.type
_entity_poly.pdbx_seq_one_letter_code
_entity_poly.pdbx_strand_id
1 'polypeptide(L)'
;MNKTIYEIELNTSNICGAECIICSRPHGCGNSFFMKWDVFNTLLEQLKDVDFTMIQTSGNGETFLNPNYLDYIKKLKDTFPDKVRWTYNNFSMLDKEKADRIVEEDLFDRIHVRLESLDRTVFEKNSNLNMDNVFDNLKYFLSINKKIPVVILYNDIRKYYAKCQRVLGMRPARDIYTDEELSKLKCEEGEIINYFQKDNSSPLSITSISHCLWGERLKAPKDTETACPKLDIIKTVTWICPNGDVQVCCYVEDTEVFTDEGWKFFKDLTGKETILTRKANKETEWSKITDTQRYEFEGDLYEIKNRNIDLQVTPEHKFPLEPKASYESNFANKPKELKDGYVWKEIQNFKKGNYFIPRFFDWDGDEELTKKYSIDFLALLGWYLSEGYHYNNKSVDKRVRKDGSINGNVRDRWSVGISQSPEKKPAFYEEIGVLIKKCGFHPIKDGSSWKFNDKKFYDYVDQFGKSFDKFIPNDIKQLPKRHLEALLGTLIKGDGTSYKTGHRYYTVSKQLADDVQEIAYKCGYGANIVLQEPRQNPFDKTKMNLPQWIVTIFKEERNSIKINSLIDNGIKQVHYDGFVYDITVEKNHTLWVRRNGKAVWSSNCYADHQDEMTCGNIMDEHILDIFNGEKRRELIKRIENRDITDYPCTNPKCCGFHEGKENTSVRHQK
;
A
#
# COMPACT_ATOMS: atom_id res chain seq x y z
N MET A 1 22.08 7.40 -23.46
CA MET A 1 21.89 8.03 -22.14
C MET A 1 21.97 9.53 -22.34
N ASN A 2 21.00 10.29 -21.85
CA ASN A 2 21.12 11.74 -21.82
C ASN A 2 21.95 12.11 -20.59
N LYS A 3 23.04 12.84 -20.80
CA LYS A 3 23.80 13.45 -19.70
C LYS A 3 23.11 14.69 -19.13
N THR A 4 22.18 15.26 -19.89
CA THR A 4 21.49 16.52 -19.59
C THR A 4 20.05 16.25 -19.16
N ILE A 5 19.66 16.77 -18.00
CA ILE A 5 18.25 16.93 -17.60
C ILE A 5 17.78 18.29 -18.15
N TYR A 6 16.65 18.36 -18.85
CA TYR A 6 16.20 19.67 -19.35
C TYR A 6 15.69 20.52 -18.19
N GLU A 7 14.71 20.03 -17.45
CA GLU A 7 14.07 20.75 -16.36
C GLU A 7 13.94 19.86 -15.12
N ILE A 8 14.15 20.47 -13.96
CA ILE A 8 13.91 19.85 -12.65
C ILE A 8 12.73 20.59 -12.02
N GLU A 9 11.64 19.87 -11.76
CA GLU A 9 10.46 20.40 -11.06
C GLU A 9 10.53 20.01 -9.58
N LEU A 10 11.09 20.92 -8.77
CA LEU A 10 11.37 20.74 -7.35
C LEU A 10 10.16 21.15 -6.49
N ASN A 11 9.41 20.18 -5.96
CA ASN A 11 8.30 20.45 -5.05
C ASN A 11 8.80 20.57 -3.60
N THR A 12 8.84 21.80 -3.08
CA THR A 12 9.29 22.10 -1.70
C THR A 12 8.17 21.98 -0.65
N SER A 13 6.94 21.73 -1.08
CA SER A 13 5.72 21.60 -0.29
C SER A 13 4.82 20.58 -0.98
N ASN A 14 3.96 19.88 -0.25
CA ASN A 14 2.76 19.26 -0.81
C ASN A 14 1.46 19.76 -0.13
N ILE A 15 1.55 20.86 0.64
CA ILE A 15 0.45 21.47 1.40
C ILE A 15 -0.09 22.67 0.61
N CYS A 16 -1.40 22.89 0.57
CA CYS A 16 -2.02 24.07 -0.04
C CYS A 16 -3.15 24.59 0.83
N GLY A 17 -3.33 25.91 0.87
CA GLY A 17 -4.50 26.56 1.47
C GLY A 17 -5.68 26.75 0.51
N ALA A 18 -5.51 26.40 -0.77
CA ALA A 18 -6.52 26.55 -1.82
C ALA A 18 -7.18 25.22 -2.18
N GLU A 19 -8.45 25.24 -2.58
CA GLU A 19 -9.20 24.07 -3.06
C GLU A 19 -9.61 24.20 -4.53
N CYS A 20 -8.70 24.72 -5.35
CA CYS A 20 -8.98 25.16 -6.71
C CYS A 20 -9.79 24.17 -7.57
N ILE A 21 -10.79 24.67 -8.31
CA ILE A 21 -11.72 23.87 -9.13
C ILE A 21 -11.00 22.90 -10.11
N ILE A 22 -9.89 23.34 -10.73
CA ILE A 22 -9.11 22.56 -11.70
C ILE A 22 -7.99 21.70 -11.04
N CYS A 23 -7.90 21.68 -9.70
CA CYS A 23 -6.83 20.96 -9.01
C CYS A 23 -7.08 19.45 -8.99
N SER A 24 -6.02 18.67 -9.24
CA SER A 24 -5.96 17.20 -9.24
C SER A 24 -6.46 16.55 -7.94
N ARG A 25 -6.34 17.22 -6.80
CA ARG A 25 -6.71 16.64 -5.49
C ARG A 25 -7.28 17.67 -4.51
N PRO A 26 -8.14 17.26 -3.56
CA PRO A 26 -8.42 18.06 -2.36
C PRO A 26 -7.11 18.33 -1.61
N HIS A 27 -7.03 19.47 -0.93
CA HIS A 27 -5.91 19.81 -0.04
C HIS A 27 -6.40 19.88 1.41
N GLY A 28 -5.49 19.70 2.38
CA GLY A 28 -5.86 19.62 3.80
C GLY A 28 -6.26 18.23 4.30
N CYS A 29 -6.13 17.18 3.48
CA CYS A 29 -6.33 15.78 3.86
C CYS A 29 -4.99 15.01 3.87
N GLY A 30 -4.78 14.16 4.88
CA GLY A 30 -3.70 13.16 4.88
C GLY A 30 -2.28 13.71 4.93
N ASN A 31 -1.38 13.06 4.19
CA ASN A 31 0.08 13.12 4.33
C ASN A 31 0.72 14.44 3.84
N SER A 32 0.40 15.53 4.54
CA SER A 32 0.84 16.90 4.23
C SER A 32 2.16 17.24 4.93
N PHE A 33 3.22 17.57 4.17
CA PHE A 33 4.54 17.92 4.69
C PHE A 33 5.30 18.92 3.79
N PHE A 34 6.35 19.51 4.38
CA PHE A 34 7.29 20.41 3.72
C PHE A 34 8.62 19.71 3.46
N MET A 35 9.36 20.19 2.44
CA MET A 35 10.74 19.79 2.24
C MET A 35 11.60 20.23 3.42
N LYS A 36 12.55 19.36 3.79
CA LYS A 36 13.52 19.56 4.85
C LYS A 36 14.89 19.95 4.29
N TRP A 37 15.73 20.52 5.17
CA TRP A 37 17.10 20.92 4.86
C TRP A 37 18.03 19.77 4.46
N ASP A 38 17.85 18.56 5.01
CA ASP A 38 18.63 17.38 4.62
C ASP A 38 18.36 16.96 3.18
N VAL A 39 17.08 16.85 2.79
CA VAL A 39 16.65 16.58 1.40
C VAL A 39 17.15 17.66 0.45
N PHE A 40 16.90 18.93 0.78
CA PHE A 40 17.30 20.05 -0.07
C PHE A 40 18.83 20.14 -0.26
N ASN A 41 19.62 20.03 0.82
CA ASN A 41 21.07 20.10 0.71
C ASN A 41 21.65 18.89 -0.06
N THR A 42 21.02 17.71 0.04
CA THR A 42 21.44 16.52 -0.72
C THR A 42 21.21 16.74 -2.21
N LEU A 43 20.04 17.26 -2.61
CA LEU A 43 19.80 17.69 -4.00
C LEU A 43 20.81 18.73 -4.46
N LEU A 44 21.03 19.79 -3.66
CA LEU A 44 21.94 20.89 -4.00
C LEU A 44 23.39 20.42 -4.21
N GLU A 45 23.82 19.37 -3.52
CA GLU A 45 25.12 18.75 -3.72
C GLU A 45 25.16 17.93 -5.02
N GLN A 46 24.20 17.02 -5.23
CA GLN A 46 24.11 16.19 -6.45
C GLN A 46 23.99 17.02 -7.73
N LEU A 47 23.33 18.17 -7.69
CA LEU A 47 23.20 19.01 -8.89
C LEU A 47 24.51 19.67 -9.34
N LYS A 48 25.62 19.57 -8.60
CA LYS A 48 26.89 20.22 -8.98
C LYS A 48 27.63 19.51 -10.12
N ASP A 49 27.50 18.19 -10.24
CA ASP A 49 28.07 17.38 -11.33
C ASP A 49 27.04 16.92 -12.37
N VAL A 50 25.76 17.30 -12.19
CA VAL A 50 24.68 17.10 -13.16
C VAL A 50 24.65 18.24 -14.18
N ASP A 51 24.60 17.92 -15.47
CA ASP A 51 24.23 18.89 -16.49
C ASP A 51 22.69 19.03 -16.51
N PHE A 52 22.18 20.23 -16.24
CA PHE A 52 20.75 20.52 -16.35
C PHE A 52 20.48 21.92 -16.92
N THR A 53 19.37 22.11 -17.64
CA THR A 53 19.08 23.41 -18.29
C THR A 53 18.40 24.39 -17.35
N MET A 54 17.44 23.96 -16.53
CA MET A 54 16.68 24.83 -15.61
C MET A 54 16.04 24.11 -14.41
N ILE A 55 15.63 24.89 -13.42
CA ILE A 55 14.83 24.46 -12.26
C ILE A 55 13.57 25.32 -12.16
N GLN A 56 12.41 24.66 -12.02
CA GLN A 56 11.15 25.18 -11.53
C GLN A 56 10.97 24.70 -10.08
N THR A 57 10.52 25.57 -9.16
CA THR A 57 10.60 25.28 -7.70
C THR A 57 9.24 25.10 -7.02
N SER A 58 8.27 24.58 -7.77
CA SER A 58 6.85 24.52 -7.41
C SER A 58 6.09 23.57 -8.31
N GLY A 59 4.87 23.16 -7.93
CA GLY A 59 3.93 22.48 -8.83
C GLY A 59 2.73 21.91 -8.09
N ASN A 60 2.98 21.02 -7.12
CA ASN A 60 1.96 20.36 -6.32
C ASN A 60 1.86 20.97 -4.91
N GLY A 61 1.07 22.04 -4.75
CA GLY A 61 0.85 22.71 -3.47
C GLY A 61 1.25 24.19 -3.49
N GLU A 62 1.19 24.84 -2.32
CA GLU A 62 1.58 26.23 -2.11
C GLU A 62 2.95 26.28 -1.41
N THR A 63 3.91 26.95 -2.03
CA THR A 63 5.32 26.94 -1.63
C THR A 63 5.65 27.94 -0.54
N PHE A 64 4.96 29.08 -0.47
CA PHE A 64 5.14 30.09 0.59
C PHE A 64 4.56 29.64 1.96
N LEU A 65 3.90 28.48 2.02
CA LEU A 65 3.60 27.78 3.28
C LEU A 65 4.85 27.14 3.91
N ASN A 66 5.86 26.73 3.13
CA ASN A 66 7.10 26.19 3.69
C ASN A 66 7.98 27.35 4.20
N PRO A 67 8.28 27.44 5.51
CA PRO A 67 9.06 28.54 6.06
C PRO A 67 10.50 28.61 5.52
N ASN A 68 11.07 27.50 5.05
CA ASN A 68 12.42 27.45 4.49
C ASN A 68 12.48 27.80 2.99
N TYR A 69 11.33 28.04 2.34
CA TYR A 69 11.27 28.08 0.87
C TYR A 69 12.20 29.13 0.27
N LEU A 70 12.16 30.37 0.75
CA LEU A 70 13.01 31.43 0.19
C LEU A 70 14.50 31.18 0.43
N ASP A 71 14.88 30.47 1.50
CA ASP A 71 16.28 30.06 1.73
C ASP A 71 16.73 28.97 0.76
N TYR A 72 15.83 28.06 0.36
CA TYR A 72 16.08 27.10 -0.71
C TYR A 72 16.29 27.81 -2.04
N ILE A 73 15.43 28.76 -2.38
CA ILE A 73 15.58 29.54 -3.62
C ILE A 73 16.86 30.36 -3.61
N LYS A 74 17.17 31.04 -2.50
CA LYS A 74 18.40 31.82 -2.34
C LYS A 74 19.65 30.96 -2.57
N LYS A 75 19.74 29.80 -1.91
CA LYS A 75 20.86 28.86 -2.13
C LYS A 75 20.91 28.30 -3.55
N LEU A 76 19.77 28.03 -4.18
CA LEU A 76 19.74 27.61 -5.58
C LEU A 76 20.22 28.72 -6.52
N LYS A 77 19.84 29.99 -6.29
CA LYS A 77 20.37 31.14 -7.04
C LYS A 77 21.86 31.37 -6.78
N ASP A 78 22.32 31.24 -5.54
CA ASP A 78 23.75 31.43 -5.20
C ASP A 78 24.64 30.30 -5.75
N THR A 79 24.09 29.09 -5.95
CA THR A 79 24.82 27.94 -6.51
C THR A 79 24.68 27.85 -8.04
N PHE A 80 23.51 28.22 -8.57
CA PHE A 80 23.14 28.06 -9.98
C PHE A 80 22.37 29.30 -10.53
N PRO A 81 23.01 30.49 -10.65
CA PRO A 81 22.32 31.76 -10.90
C PRO A 81 21.37 31.77 -12.10
N ASP A 82 21.83 31.24 -13.23
CA ASP A 82 21.10 31.24 -14.51
C ASP A 82 20.11 30.08 -14.69
N LYS A 83 19.98 29.21 -13.68
CA LYS A 83 19.19 27.97 -13.79
C LYS A 83 17.83 28.04 -13.09
N VAL A 84 17.71 28.78 -11.99
CA VAL A 84 16.43 28.95 -11.27
C VAL A 84 15.53 29.89 -12.07
N ARG A 85 14.48 29.35 -12.69
CA ARG A 85 13.62 30.13 -13.60
C ARG A 85 12.38 30.68 -12.91
N TRP A 86 11.44 29.82 -12.49
CA TRP A 86 10.14 30.29 -12.02
C TRP A 86 9.50 29.45 -10.93
N THR A 87 8.52 30.07 -10.27
CA THR A 87 7.57 29.45 -9.35
C THR A 87 6.15 29.74 -9.78
N TYR A 88 5.28 28.73 -9.71
CA TYR A 88 3.83 28.85 -9.66
C TYR A 88 3.41 29.15 -8.22
N ASN A 89 2.41 30.01 -8.04
CA ASN A 89 1.95 30.41 -6.71
C ASN A 89 0.51 30.95 -6.72
N ASN A 90 -0.18 30.91 -5.57
CA ASN A 90 -1.51 31.50 -5.40
C ASN A 90 -1.52 32.82 -4.60
N PHE A 91 -0.37 33.27 -4.11
CA PHE A 91 -0.14 34.53 -3.38
C PHE A 91 -0.92 34.69 -2.05
N SER A 92 -1.62 33.66 -1.56
CA SER A 92 -2.34 33.72 -0.28
C SER A 92 -1.43 33.75 0.95
N MET A 93 -0.16 33.35 0.81
CA MET A 93 0.84 33.33 1.89
C MET A 93 2.04 34.24 1.65
N LEU A 94 1.95 35.12 0.64
CA LEU A 94 2.96 36.13 0.33
C LEU A 94 2.73 37.39 1.18
N ASP A 95 3.13 37.33 2.45
CA ASP A 95 3.24 38.53 3.28
C ASP A 95 4.32 39.50 2.76
N LYS A 96 4.39 40.68 3.38
CA LYS A 96 5.31 41.74 2.99
C LYS A 96 6.78 41.36 3.14
N GLU A 97 7.14 40.66 4.21
CA GLU A 97 8.53 40.23 4.46
C GLU A 97 9.01 39.30 3.33
N LYS A 98 8.18 38.32 2.94
CA LYS A 98 8.47 37.47 1.77
C LYS A 98 8.51 38.27 0.47
N ALA A 99 7.58 39.21 0.27
CA ALA A 99 7.51 40.02 -0.95
C ALA A 99 8.74 40.93 -1.12
N ASP A 100 9.13 41.64 -0.07
CA ASP A 100 10.31 42.50 -0.02
C ASP A 100 11.57 41.66 -0.29
N ARG A 101 11.74 40.57 0.46
CA ARG A 101 12.89 39.65 0.32
C ARG A 101 13.04 39.09 -1.09
N ILE A 102 11.95 38.70 -1.76
CA ILE A 102 12.00 38.17 -3.15
C ILE A 102 12.57 39.21 -4.14
N VAL A 103 12.26 40.49 -3.95
CA VAL A 103 12.70 41.59 -4.83
C VAL A 103 14.12 42.06 -4.47
N GLU A 104 14.48 42.06 -3.19
CA GLU A 104 15.81 42.42 -2.70
C GLU A 104 16.87 41.36 -3.02
N GLU A 105 16.55 40.06 -2.85
CA GLU A 105 17.47 38.94 -3.14
C GLU A 105 17.43 38.45 -4.61
N ASP A 106 16.57 39.04 -5.45
CA ASP A 106 16.40 38.75 -6.90
C ASP A 106 16.15 37.25 -7.22
N LEU A 107 15.21 36.65 -6.47
CA LEU A 107 15.13 35.19 -6.30
C LEU A 107 14.63 34.40 -7.52
N PHE A 108 13.95 35.00 -8.49
CA PHE A 108 13.34 34.30 -9.64
C PHE A 108 13.48 35.09 -10.94
N ASP A 109 13.69 34.39 -12.06
CA ASP A 109 13.63 35.01 -13.40
C ASP A 109 12.19 35.33 -13.84
N ARG A 110 11.19 34.75 -13.17
CA ARG A 110 9.75 34.96 -13.41
C ARG A 110 8.91 34.38 -12.26
N ILE A 111 7.74 34.97 -11.99
CA ILE A 111 6.74 34.41 -11.09
C ILE A 111 5.41 34.24 -11.84
N HIS A 112 4.76 33.09 -11.65
CA HIS A 112 3.46 32.76 -12.22
C HIS A 112 2.40 32.77 -11.12
N VAL A 113 1.47 33.73 -11.17
CA VAL A 113 0.42 33.92 -10.14
C VAL A 113 -0.92 33.48 -10.69
N ARG A 114 -1.58 32.55 -10.02
CA ARG A 114 -2.90 32.05 -10.44
C ARG A 114 -4.03 33.00 -10.04
N LEU A 115 -4.95 33.31 -10.97
CA LEU A 115 -6.11 34.16 -10.68
C LEU A 115 -7.31 33.85 -11.60
N GLU A 116 -8.48 33.70 -11.01
CA GLU A 116 -9.72 33.31 -11.71
C GLU A 116 -10.61 34.46 -12.16
N SER A 117 -10.69 35.55 -11.40
CA SER A 117 -11.79 36.53 -11.51
C SER A 117 -11.51 37.82 -10.74
N LEU A 118 -12.09 38.95 -11.17
CA LEU A 118 -12.23 40.18 -10.39
C LEU A 118 -13.52 40.23 -9.55
N ASP A 119 -14.54 39.44 -9.89
CA ASP A 119 -15.68 39.21 -9.00
C ASP A 119 -15.27 38.30 -7.83
N ARG A 120 -15.54 38.74 -6.60
CA ARG A 120 -15.23 38.01 -5.36
C ARG A 120 -15.92 36.66 -5.32
N THR A 121 -17.23 36.63 -5.55
CA THR A 121 -18.03 35.41 -5.43
C THR A 121 -17.53 34.34 -6.39
N VAL A 122 -17.08 34.72 -7.59
CA VAL A 122 -16.43 33.83 -8.53
C VAL A 122 -15.00 33.45 -8.08
N PHE A 123 -14.16 34.39 -7.64
CA PHE A 123 -12.80 34.09 -7.19
C PHE A 123 -12.78 33.11 -5.99
N GLU A 124 -13.51 33.44 -4.93
CA GLU A 124 -13.53 32.68 -3.68
C GLU A 124 -14.19 31.31 -3.91
N LYS A 125 -15.27 31.21 -4.71
CA LYS A 125 -15.91 29.93 -5.08
C LYS A 125 -15.03 28.99 -5.90
N ASN A 126 -14.12 29.51 -6.74
CA ASN A 126 -13.24 28.67 -7.57
C ASN A 126 -11.90 28.31 -6.91
N SER A 127 -11.49 29.02 -5.86
CA SER A 127 -10.17 28.88 -5.22
C SER A 127 -10.23 28.44 -3.75
N ASN A 128 -11.32 28.72 -3.04
CA ASN A 128 -11.43 28.73 -1.58
C ASN A 128 -10.35 29.57 -0.86
N LEU A 129 -9.83 30.62 -1.53
CA LEU A 129 -8.93 31.61 -0.95
C LEU A 129 -9.67 32.92 -0.70
N ASN A 130 -9.34 33.65 0.37
CA ASN A 130 -9.83 35.01 0.56
C ASN A 130 -9.28 35.95 -0.52
N MET A 131 -10.18 36.66 -1.21
CA MET A 131 -9.81 37.53 -2.33
C MET A 131 -8.92 38.70 -1.91
N ASP A 132 -9.25 39.40 -0.82
CA ASP A 132 -8.55 40.63 -0.41
C ASP A 132 -7.07 40.35 -0.13
N ASN A 133 -6.79 39.30 0.65
CA ASN A 133 -5.43 38.86 0.96
C ASN A 133 -4.61 38.59 -0.31
N VAL A 134 -5.11 37.76 -1.23
CA VAL A 134 -4.40 37.46 -2.50
C VAL A 134 -4.20 38.73 -3.34
N PHE A 135 -5.23 39.58 -3.44
CA PHE A 135 -5.18 40.79 -4.25
C PHE A 135 -4.26 41.86 -3.67
N ASP A 136 -4.24 42.05 -2.35
CA ASP A 136 -3.41 43.05 -1.70
C ASP A 136 -1.94 42.59 -1.59
N ASN A 137 -1.69 41.29 -1.41
CA ASN A 137 -0.34 40.71 -1.54
C ASN A 137 0.20 40.90 -2.98
N LEU A 138 -0.63 40.66 -4.01
CA LEU A 138 -0.26 40.89 -5.41
C LEU A 138 -0.04 42.38 -5.72
N LYS A 139 -0.94 43.28 -5.29
CA LYS A 139 -0.75 44.74 -5.43
C LYS A 139 0.53 45.20 -4.73
N TYR A 140 0.79 44.72 -3.51
CA TYR A 140 2.00 45.06 -2.75
C TYR A 140 3.25 44.62 -3.51
N PHE A 141 3.31 43.35 -3.91
CA PHE A 141 4.43 42.81 -4.69
C PHE A 141 4.67 43.60 -5.99
N LEU A 142 3.62 43.93 -6.75
CA LEU A 142 3.74 44.74 -7.98
C LEU A 142 4.11 46.21 -7.71
N SER A 143 3.77 46.75 -6.53
CA SER A 143 4.17 48.10 -6.15
C SER A 143 5.69 48.22 -5.94
N ILE A 144 6.30 47.23 -5.29
CA ILE A 144 7.76 47.18 -5.01
C ILE A 144 8.57 46.61 -6.18
N ASN A 145 8.07 45.58 -6.87
CA ASN A 145 8.79 44.87 -7.92
C ASN A 145 8.91 45.72 -9.20
N LYS A 146 10.14 45.82 -9.75
CA LYS A 146 10.47 46.50 -11.02
C LYS A 146 11.32 45.63 -11.96
N LYS A 147 11.61 44.38 -11.59
CA LYS A 147 12.55 43.49 -12.28
C LYS A 147 11.90 42.18 -12.72
N ILE A 148 11.34 41.43 -11.75
CA ILE A 148 10.93 40.04 -11.91
C ILE A 148 9.63 40.01 -12.71
N PRO A 149 9.60 39.45 -13.93
CA PRO A 149 8.38 39.32 -14.72
C PRO A 149 7.30 38.53 -13.98
N VAL A 150 6.11 39.09 -13.89
CA VAL A 150 4.93 38.43 -13.31
C VAL A 150 3.98 38.03 -14.44
N VAL A 151 3.52 36.78 -14.44
CA VAL A 151 2.49 36.29 -15.36
C VAL A 151 1.27 35.88 -14.56
N ILE A 152 0.15 36.56 -14.78
CA ILE A 152 -1.14 36.09 -14.27
C ILE A 152 -1.60 34.91 -15.13
N LEU A 153 -1.78 33.76 -14.49
CA LEU A 153 -2.36 32.57 -15.09
C LEU A 153 -3.88 32.65 -14.97
N TYR A 154 -4.51 33.21 -15.99
CA TYR A 154 -5.95 33.44 -16.02
C TYR A 154 -6.72 32.15 -16.34
N ASN A 155 -7.49 31.67 -15.37
CA ASN A 155 -8.31 30.48 -15.55
C ASN A 155 -9.76 30.85 -15.90
N ASP A 156 -10.04 31.05 -17.19
CA ASP A 156 -11.41 31.25 -17.70
C ASP A 156 -12.27 29.99 -17.48
N ILE A 157 -13.05 30.01 -16.40
CA ILE A 157 -13.89 28.90 -15.94
C ILE A 157 -14.82 28.39 -17.05
N ARG A 158 -15.32 29.27 -17.92
CA ARG A 158 -16.26 28.91 -18.99
C ARG A 158 -15.56 28.12 -20.09
N LYS A 159 -14.34 28.55 -20.46
CA LYS A 159 -13.47 27.79 -21.38
C LYS A 159 -13.10 26.44 -20.77
N TYR A 160 -12.83 26.38 -19.46
CA TYR A 160 -12.55 25.12 -18.76
C TYR A 160 -13.75 24.14 -18.82
N TYR A 161 -14.94 24.56 -18.38
CA TYR A 161 -16.17 23.76 -18.46
C TYR A 161 -16.48 23.30 -19.90
N ALA A 162 -16.41 24.22 -20.87
CA ALA A 162 -16.62 23.90 -22.28
C ALA A 162 -15.55 22.93 -22.82
N LYS A 163 -14.29 23.04 -22.38
CA LYS A 163 -13.23 22.09 -22.79
C LYS A 163 -13.45 20.71 -22.16
N CYS A 164 -13.83 20.60 -20.88
CA CYS A 164 -14.21 19.31 -20.29
C CYS A 164 -15.32 18.63 -21.10
N GLN A 165 -16.41 19.37 -21.38
CA GLN A 165 -17.56 18.82 -22.09
C GLN A 165 -17.24 18.42 -23.54
N ARG A 166 -16.36 19.17 -24.22
CA ARG A 166 -15.93 18.92 -25.61
C ARG A 166 -14.88 17.80 -25.73
N VAL A 167 -13.97 17.66 -24.76
CA VAL A 167 -12.80 16.77 -24.86
C VAL A 167 -12.99 15.45 -24.12
N LEU A 168 -13.71 15.48 -22.99
CA LEU A 168 -13.94 14.31 -22.13
C LEU A 168 -15.41 13.86 -22.11
N GLY A 169 -16.32 14.62 -22.72
CA GLY A 169 -17.76 14.32 -22.74
C GLY A 169 -18.49 14.61 -21.42
N MET A 170 -17.80 15.21 -20.44
CA MET A 170 -18.26 15.39 -19.06
C MET A 170 -18.07 16.83 -18.57
N ARG A 171 -18.82 17.22 -17.55
CA ARG A 171 -18.57 18.42 -16.74
C ARG A 171 -17.37 18.16 -15.80
N PRO A 172 -16.70 19.22 -15.28
CA PRO A 172 -15.59 19.10 -14.34
C PRO A 172 -15.82 18.17 -13.15
N ALA A 173 -14.74 17.57 -12.65
CA ALA A 173 -14.73 16.71 -11.49
C ALA A 173 -15.21 17.42 -10.21
N ARG A 174 -15.04 18.74 -10.15
CA ARG A 174 -15.66 19.66 -9.18
C ARG A 174 -16.70 20.54 -9.89
N ASP A 175 -17.81 19.93 -10.30
CA ASP A 175 -18.96 20.66 -10.82
C ASP A 175 -19.65 21.41 -9.67
N ILE A 176 -19.43 22.72 -9.64
CA ILE A 176 -19.88 23.63 -8.57
C ILE A 176 -20.77 24.76 -9.12
N TYR A 177 -21.15 24.72 -10.40
CA TYR A 177 -21.95 25.74 -11.06
C TYR A 177 -23.16 25.15 -11.76
N THR A 178 -24.29 25.83 -11.67
CA THR A 178 -25.43 25.61 -12.58
C THR A 178 -25.17 26.22 -13.95
N ASP A 179 -25.87 25.74 -14.98
CA ASP A 179 -25.77 26.33 -16.33
C ASP A 179 -26.21 27.80 -16.38
N GLU A 180 -27.17 28.19 -15.52
CA GLU A 180 -27.59 29.58 -15.39
C GLU A 180 -26.47 30.46 -14.82
N GLU A 181 -25.73 30.00 -13.81
CA GLU A 181 -24.55 30.72 -13.32
C GLU A 181 -23.43 30.77 -14.37
N LEU A 182 -23.11 29.64 -15.04
CA LEU A 182 -22.09 29.61 -16.09
C LEU A 182 -22.39 30.61 -17.21
N SER A 183 -23.66 30.75 -17.59
CA SER A 183 -24.10 31.69 -18.63
C SER A 183 -23.88 33.17 -18.28
N LYS A 184 -23.76 33.50 -16.99
CA LYS A 184 -23.56 34.87 -16.47
C LYS A 184 -22.08 35.24 -16.34
N LEU A 185 -21.17 34.26 -16.31
CA LEU A 185 -19.73 34.48 -16.21
C LEU A 185 -19.18 35.18 -17.47
N LYS A 186 -18.20 36.05 -17.29
CA LYS A 186 -17.60 36.86 -18.36
C LYS A 186 -16.14 36.48 -18.62
N CYS A 187 -15.59 37.02 -19.70
CA CYS A 187 -14.14 37.04 -19.90
C CYS A 187 -13.62 38.26 -19.14
N GLU A 188 -12.57 38.10 -18.34
CA GLU A 188 -11.98 39.19 -17.56
C GLU A 188 -10.47 39.35 -17.83
N GLU A 189 -9.96 38.70 -18.89
CA GLU A 189 -8.53 38.68 -19.23
C GLU A 189 -7.98 40.09 -19.51
N GLY A 190 -8.79 40.99 -20.09
CA GLY A 190 -8.42 42.40 -20.29
C GLY A 190 -8.61 43.25 -19.03
N GLU A 191 -9.65 42.96 -18.27
CA GLU A 191 -10.04 43.65 -17.05
C GLU A 191 -9.02 43.41 -15.93
N ILE A 192 -8.57 42.16 -15.75
CA ILE A 192 -7.58 41.74 -14.75
C ILE A 192 -6.23 42.42 -14.99
N ILE A 193 -5.71 42.36 -16.22
CA ILE A 193 -4.40 42.98 -16.53
C ILE A 193 -4.46 44.49 -16.36
N ASN A 194 -5.56 45.14 -16.78
CA ASN A 194 -5.75 46.57 -16.55
C ASN A 194 -5.85 46.90 -15.05
N TYR A 195 -6.62 46.13 -14.27
CA TYR A 195 -6.78 46.33 -12.82
C TYR A 195 -5.43 46.28 -12.08
N PHE A 196 -4.59 45.29 -12.37
CA PHE A 196 -3.30 45.13 -11.70
C PHE A 196 -2.15 45.96 -12.29
N GLN A 197 -2.24 46.42 -13.54
CA GLN A 197 -1.21 47.30 -14.14
C GLN A 197 -1.44 48.79 -13.84
N LYS A 198 -2.71 49.22 -13.67
CA LYS A 198 -3.15 50.63 -13.68
C LYS A 198 -2.22 51.62 -12.94
N ASP A 199 -1.80 51.24 -11.75
CA ASP A 199 -1.10 52.12 -10.80
C ASP A 199 0.34 51.63 -10.49
N ASN A 200 0.95 50.76 -11.32
CA ASN A 200 2.37 50.39 -11.19
C ASN A 200 3.09 50.05 -12.51
N SER A 201 4.41 50.17 -12.48
CA SER A 201 5.34 49.87 -13.57
C SER A 201 6.00 48.48 -13.48
N SER A 202 5.38 47.53 -12.78
CA SER A 202 5.91 46.16 -12.71
C SER A 202 5.82 45.48 -14.09
N PRO A 203 6.79 44.62 -14.48
CA PRO A 203 6.74 43.83 -15.71
C PRO A 203 5.68 42.72 -15.59
N LEU A 204 4.41 43.11 -15.71
CA LEU A 204 3.24 42.24 -15.58
C LEU A 204 2.72 41.80 -16.96
N SER A 205 2.19 40.59 -17.01
CA SER A 205 1.54 40.01 -18.19
C SER A 205 0.45 39.03 -17.78
N ILE A 206 -0.37 38.56 -18.73
CA ILE A 206 -1.45 37.61 -18.49
C ILE A 206 -1.48 36.53 -19.58
N THR A 207 -1.91 35.32 -19.23
CA THR A 207 -2.08 34.21 -20.19
C THR A 207 -3.18 33.26 -19.74
N SER A 208 -4.03 32.79 -20.67
CA SER A 208 -5.14 31.90 -20.32
C SER A 208 -4.71 30.43 -20.17
N ILE A 209 -4.87 29.88 -18.97
CA ILE A 209 -4.48 28.49 -18.63
C ILE A 209 -5.61 27.46 -18.74
N SER A 210 -6.77 27.86 -19.26
CA SER A 210 -7.97 27.03 -19.49
C SER A 210 -7.79 25.86 -20.50
N HIS A 211 -6.55 25.58 -20.90
CA HIS A 211 -6.16 24.55 -21.85
C HIS A 211 -5.79 23.21 -21.18
N CYS A 212 -5.48 23.16 -19.89
CA CYS A 212 -5.04 21.93 -19.20
C CYS A 212 -6.21 21.28 -18.42
N LEU A 213 -6.41 19.97 -18.54
CA LEU A 213 -7.44 19.21 -17.81
C LEU A 213 -6.82 18.23 -16.80
N TRP A 214 -5.64 18.54 -16.25
CA TRP A 214 -4.93 17.69 -15.27
C TRP A 214 -5.74 17.38 -14.01
N GLY A 215 -6.68 18.27 -13.65
CA GLY A 215 -7.65 18.08 -12.56
C GLY A 215 -8.68 16.97 -12.81
N GLU A 216 -8.89 16.59 -14.07
CA GLU A 216 -9.96 15.67 -14.48
C GLU A 216 -9.52 14.20 -14.55
N ARG A 217 -8.20 13.91 -14.48
CA ARG A 217 -7.63 12.59 -14.81
C ARG A 217 -8.27 11.40 -14.07
N LEU A 218 -8.67 11.61 -12.81
CA LEU A 218 -9.27 10.57 -11.95
C LEU A 218 -10.75 10.27 -12.30
N LYS A 219 -11.41 11.12 -13.09
CA LYS A 219 -12.81 10.92 -13.54
C LYS A 219 -12.95 10.82 -15.07
N ALA A 220 -11.90 11.15 -15.81
CA ALA A 220 -11.88 11.07 -17.27
C ALA A 220 -12.09 9.63 -17.76
N PRO A 221 -12.94 9.39 -18.77
CA PRO A 221 -13.06 8.07 -19.41
C PRO A 221 -11.72 7.63 -20.02
N LYS A 222 -11.35 6.35 -19.89
CA LYS A 222 -10.06 5.83 -20.36
C LYS A 222 -9.89 5.99 -21.88
N ASP A 223 -8.69 6.36 -22.33
CA ASP A 223 -8.31 6.49 -23.74
C ASP A 223 -6.92 5.89 -23.97
N THR A 224 -6.85 4.84 -24.79
CA THR A 224 -5.60 4.17 -25.20
C THR A 224 -5.23 4.46 -26.67
N GLU A 225 -6.06 5.19 -27.41
CA GLU A 225 -5.80 5.52 -28.82
C GLU A 225 -4.93 6.77 -28.94
N THR A 226 -5.17 7.78 -28.10
CA THR A 226 -4.43 9.05 -28.14
C THR A 226 -2.99 8.87 -27.64
N ALA A 227 -1.99 9.21 -28.46
CA ALA A 227 -0.59 9.21 -28.03
C ALA A 227 -0.33 10.31 -26.97
N CYS A 228 0.59 10.07 -26.03
CA CYS A 228 0.83 11.01 -24.93
C CYS A 228 1.42 12.35 -25.41
N PRO A 229 0.70 13.48 -25.27
CA PRO A 229 1.17 14.80 -25.71
C PRO A 229 2.25 15.40 -24.78
N LYS A 230 2.65 14.65 -23.74
CA LYS A 230 3.68 15.00 -22.77
C LYS A 230 4.91 14.10 -22.85
N LEU A 231 4.98 13.16 -23.79
CA LEU A 231 6.08 12.18 -23.90
C LEU A 231 7.47 12.81 -23.88
N ASP A 232 7.71 13.87 -24.66
CA ASP A 232 9.04 14.51 -24.70
C ASP A 232 9.38 15.27 -23.41
N ILE A 233 8.37 15.78 -22.70
CA ILE A 233 8.54 16.33 -21.34
C ILE A 233 8.87 15.18 -20.37
N ILE A 234 8.15 14.07 -20.41
CA ILE A 234 8.42 12.88 -19.57
C ILE A 234 9.81 12.27 -19.86
N LYS A 235 10.34 12.42 -21.07
CA LYS A 235 11.73 12.05 -21.42
C LYS A 235 12.78 12.99 -20.83
N THR A 236 12.50 14.30 -20.78
CA THR A 236 13.52 15.34 -20.53
C THR A 236 13.44 16.02 -19.16
N VAL A 237 12.31 15.93 -18.47
CA VAL A 237 12.04 16.55 -17.16
C VAL A 237 12.09 15.50 -16.05
N THR A 238 12.44 15.92 -14.83
CA THR A 238 12.30 15.09 -13.61
C THR A 238 11.58 15.89 -12.52
N TRP A 239 10.60 15.25 -11.87
CA TRP A 239 9.94 15.75 -10.67
C TRP A 239 10.68 15.27 -9.42
N ILE A 240 10.71 16.10 -8.38
CA ILE A 240 11.29 15.76 -7.07
C ILE A 240 10.30 16.14 -5.98
N CYS A 241 9.88 15.17 -5.17
CA CYS A 241 8.95 15.38 -4.06
C CYS A 241 9.65 15.94 -2.80
N PRO A 242 8.88 16.49 -1.83
CA PRO A 242 9.48 17.18 -0.67
C PRO A 242 10.31 16.27 0.25
N ASN A 243 10.17 14.95 0.12
CA ASN A 243 10.90 13.91 0.85
C ASN A 243 12.06 13.28 0.04
N GLY A 244 12.35 13.78 -1.16
CA GLY A 244 13.39 13.26 -2.06
C GLY A 244 12.92 12.13 -2.99
N ASP A 245 11.68 11.66 -2.85
CA ASP A 245 11.14 10.62 -3.72
C ASP A 245 10.97 11.12 -5.16
N VAL A 246 11.09 10.17 -6.08
CA VAL A 246 10.50 10.18 -7.43
C VAL A 246 9.41 9.07 -7.48
N GLN A 247 8.60 9.00 -6.39
CA GLN A 247 7.53 8.08 -5.86
C GLN A 247 6.64 7.35 -6.89
N VAL A 248 6.07 6.11 -6.79
CA VAL A 248 5.94 4.99 -5.78
C VAL A 248 6.68 3.60 -6.03
N CYS A 249 7.07 2.83 -4.98
CA CYS A 249 7.83 1.54 -4.99
C CYS A 249 6.96 0.27 -4.68
N CYS A 250 7.40 -1.00 -4.90
CA CYS A 250 6.52 -2.20 -4.79
C CYS A 250 7.17 -3.60 -4.45
N TYR A 251 6.31 -4.64 -4.32
CA TYR A 251 6.54 -6.11 -4.17
C TYR A 251 6.29 -6.94 -5.45
N VAL A 252 6.80 -8.18 -5.56
CA VAL A 252 6.55 -9.10 -6.71
C VAL A 252 5.16 -9.80 -6.74
N GLU A 253 4.79 -10.29 -7.93
CA GLU A 253 3.46 -10.87 -8.26
C GLU A 253 3.09 -12.19 -7.56
N ASP A 254 4.03 -12.88 -6.92
CA ASP A 254 3.80 -14.08 -6.10
C ASP A 254 3.81 -13.80 -4.58
N THR A 255 3.74 -12.51 -4.20
CA THR A 255 3.56 -12.08 -2.81
C THR A 255 2.08 -12.00 -2.44
N GLU A 256 1.76 -12.48 -1.25
CA GLU A 256 0.44 -12.45 -0.61
C GLU A 256 0.41 -11.43 0.53
N VAL A 257 -0.76 -10.85 0.79
CA VAL A 257 -1.06 -10.04 1.97
C VAL A 257 -2.23 -10.65 2.74
N PHE A 258 -2.28 -10.43 4.05
CA PHE A 258 -3.33 -10.98 4.91
C PHE A 258 -4.52 -10.01 5.07
N THR A 259 -5.69 -10.50 4.68
CA THR A 259 -6.98 -9.80 4.64
C THR A 259 -7.97 -10.42 5.64
N ASP A 260 -9.11 -9.76 5.85
CA ASP A 260 -10.26 -10.28 6.61
C ASP A 260 -10.89 -11.55 6.01
N GLU A 261 -10.63 -11.82 4.73
CA GLU A 261 -10.99 -13.06 4.03
C GLU A 261 -9.87 -14.12 4.05
N GLY A 262 -8.68 -13.78 4.58
CA GLY A 262 -7.49 -14.65 4.63
C GLY A 262 -6.35 -14.15 3.71
N TRP A 263 -5.49 -15.06 3.26
CA TRP A 263 -4.39 -14.73 2.33
C TRP A 263 -4.90 -14.51 0.91
N LYS A 264 -4.53 -13.38 0.29
CA LYS A 264 -4.72 -13.10 -1.15
C LYS A 264 -3.39 -12.65 -1.75
N PHE A 265 -3.11 -12.97 -3.02
CA PHE A 265 -2.01 -12.31 -3.73
C PHE A 265 -2.34 -10.82 -3.92
N PHE A 266 -1.32 -9.96 -3.92
CA PHE A 266 -1.53 -8.52 -4.18
C PHE A 266 -2.29 -8.25 -5.49
N LYS A 267 -2.05 -9.08 -6.52
CA LYS A 267 -2.72 -9.00 -7.83
C LYS A 267 -4.20 -9.41 -7.86
N ASP A 268 -4.68 -10.06 -6.79
CA ASP A 268 -6.06 -10.55 -6.66
C ASP A 268 -6.91 -9.69 -5.68
N LEU A 269 -6.37 -8.57 -5.19
CA LEU A 269 -7.07 -7.64 -4.31
C LEU A 269 -8.11 -6.81 -5.08
N THR A 270 -9.23 -6.49 -4.42
CA THR A 270 -10.33 -5.71 -5.00
C THR A 270 -10.43 -4.28 -4.46
N GLY A 271 -9.56 -3.90 -3.52
CA GLY A 271 -9.56 -2.60 -2.85
C GLY A 271 -10.69 -2.45 -1.81
N LYS A 272 -11.39 -3.55 -1.48
CA LYS A 272 -12.52 -3.57 -0.53
C LYS A 272 -12.21 -4.32 0.76
N GLU A 273 -11.17 -5.15 0.71
CA GLU A 273 -10.64 -5.92 1.82
C GLU A 273 -10.17 -5.00 2.95
N THR A 274 -10.20 -5.50 4.19
CA THR A 274 -9.47 -4.88 5.28
C THR A 274 -8.19 -5.67 5.57
N ILE A 275 -7.09 -4.95 5.79
CA ILE A 275 -5.75 -5.50 5.95
C ILE A 275 -5.39 -5.56 7.43
N LEU A 276 -4.74 -6.64 7.84
CA LEU A 276 -4.22 -6.76 9.20
C LEU A 276 -2.95 -5.90 9.33
N THR A 277 -3.04 -4.85 10.14
CA THR A 277 -1.93 -3.94 10.45
C THR A 277 -1.47 -4.12 11.90
N ARG A 278 -0.28 -3.64 12.25
CA ARG A 278 0.33 -3.82 13.58
C ARG A 278 1.03 -2.57 14.11
N LYS A 279 0.66 -2.19 15.33
CA LYS A 279 1.32 -1.17 16.15
C LYS A 279 2.65 -1.70 16.70
N ALA A 280 3.59 -0.81 17.03
CA ALA A 280 4.89 -1.22 17.58
C ALA A 280 4.80 -1.94 18.95
N ASN A 281 3.69 -1.79 19.69
CA ASN A 281 3.42 -2.58 20.91
C ASN A 281 2.85 -3.99 20.62
N LYS A 282 2.97 -4.48 19.39
CA LYS A 282 2.55 -5.80 18.88
C LYS A 282 1.05 -6.02 18.66
N GLU A 283 0.19 -5.15 19.18
CA GLU A 283 -1.26 -5.19 18.92
C GLU A 283 -1.56 -5.12 17.42
N THR A 284 -2.50 -5.94 16.94
CA THR A 284 -3.02 -5.85 15.57
C THR A 284 -4.34 -5.11 15.49
N GLU A 285 -4.58 -4.42 14.38
CA GLU A 285 -5.92 -3.94 14.03
C GLU A 285 -6.16 -3.97 12.52
N TRP A 286 -7.42 -4.17 12.16
CA TRP A 286 -7.88 -4.06 10.77
C TRP A 286 -7.86 -2.61 10.31
N SER A 287 -7.36 -2.39 9.10
CA SER A 287 -7.28 -1.10 8.41
C SER A 287 -7.86 -1.22 7.01
N LYS A 288 -8.44 -0.14 6.49
CA LYS A 288 -8.93 -0.10 5.11
C LYS A 288 -7.77 0.12 4.15
N ILE A 289 -7.86 -0.52 2.99
CA ILE A 289 -7.13 -0.09 1.79
C ILE A 289 -7.64 1.32 1.43
N THR A 290 -6.72 2.26 1.19
CA THR A 290 -7.03 3.61 0.70
C THR A 290 -6.57 3.84 -0.74
N ASP A 291 -5.64 3.02 -1.24
CA ASP A 291 -5.11 3.04 -2.60
C ASP A 291 -4.42 1.68 -2.92
N THR A 292 -4.27 1.33 -4.20
CA THR A 292 -3.69 0.06 -4.69
C THR A 292 -2.75 0.31 -5.87
N GLN A 293 -1.47 -0.02 -5.73
CA GLN A 293 -0.45 0.21 -6.76
C GLN A 293 -0.14 -1.06 -7.56
N ARG A 294 0.08 -0.90 -8.87
CA ARG A 294 0.54 -1.94 -9.81
C ARG A 294 1.33 -1.27 -10.93
N TYR A 295 2.46 -1.85 -11.34
CA TYR A 295 3.17 -1.46 -12.58
C TYR A 295 4.14 -2.57 -13.04
N GLU A 296 4.66 -2.48 -14.25
CA GLU A 296 5.70 -3.37 -14.80
C GLU A 296 7.09 -2.90 -14.34
N PHE A 297 7.95 -3.85 -13.99
CA PHE A 297 9.31 -3.62 -13.52
C PHE A 297 10.28 -4.57 -14.26
N GLU A 298 11.13 -3.99 -15.09
CA GLU A 298 12.37 -4.57 -15.61
C GLU A 298 13.52 -4.06 -14.72
N GLY A 299 14.34 -4.96 -14.13
CA GLY A 299 15.52 -4.55 -13.33
C GLY A 299 15.91 -5.48 -12.18
N ASP A 300 16.77 -5.02 -11.27
CA ASP A 300 17.20 -5.78 -10.09
C ASP A 300 16.33 -5.51 -8.85
N LEU A 301 15.69 -6.55 -8.32
CA LEU A 301 15.01 -6.56 -7.03
C LEU A 301 15.93 -7.10 -5.93
N TYR A 302 15.67 -6.72 -4.68
CA TYR A 302 16.32 -7.33 -3.53
C TYR A 302 15.54 -8.57 -3.08
N GLU A 303 16.12 -9.77 -3.29
CA GLU A 303 15.61 -11.01 -2.70
C GLU A 303 16.08 -11.12 -1.23
N ILE A 304 15.13 -11.04 -0.30
CA ILE A 304 15.33 -11.38 1.12
C ILE A 304 14.98 -12.85 1.33
N LYS A 305 15.99 -13.70 1.53
CA LYS A 305 15.76 -15.15 1.62
C LYS A 305 16.58 -15.79 2.73
N ASN A 306 15.89 -16.40 3.69
CA ASN A 306 16.48 -17.40 4.58
C ASN A 306 15.41 -18.43 5.00
N ARG A 307 15.67 -19.21 6.06
CA ARG A 307 14.72 -20.20 6.60
C ARG A 307 13.38 -19.62 7.07
N ASN A 308 13.32 -18.33 7.38
CA ASN A 308 12.21 -17.63 8.07
C ASN A 308 11.60 -16.47 7.26
N ILE A 309 12.23 -16.04 6.16
CA ILE A 309 11.70 -15.02 5.24
C ILE A 309 11.95 -15.44 3.79
N ASP A 310 11.00 -15.11 2.94
CA ASP A 310 11.10 -15.06 1.49
C ASP A 310 10.37 -13.77 1.12
N LEU A 311 11.02 -12.84 0.45
CA LEU A 311 10.42 -11.67 -0.20
C LEU A 311 11.31 -11.29 -1.39
N GLN A 312 10.71 -10.72 -2.43
CA GLN A 312 11.41 -9.97 -3.48
C GLN A 312 10.71 -8.62 -3.58
N VAL A 313 11.49 -7.56 -3.44
CA VAL A 313 11.01 -6.18 -3.31
C VAL A 313 11.96 -5.22 -4.02
N THR A 314 11.44 -4.07 -4.45
CA THR A 314 12.27 -3.02 -5.06
C THR A 314 13.34 -2.48 -4.07
N PRO A 315 14.48 -1.93 -4.56
CA PRO A 315 15.56 -1.42 -3.69
C PRO A 315 15.10 -0.42 -2.61
N GLU A 316 14.10 0.39 -2.93
CA GLU A 316 13.53 1.43 -2.08
C GLU A 316 12.50 0.92 -1.05
N HIS A 317 12.22 -0.39 -1.03
CA HIS A 317 11.17 -0.93 -0.20
C HIS A 317 11.51 -0.81 1.28
N LYS A 318 10.66 -0.08 2.02
CA LYS A 318 10.89 0.25 3.43
C LYS A 318 10.43 -0.89 4.34
N PHE A 319 11.13 -1.08 5.46
CA PHE A 319 10.75 -2.07 6.47
C PHE A 319 10.57 -1.43 7.85
N PRO A 320 9.53 -1.81 8.63
CA PRO A 320 9.34 -1.41 10.01
C PRO A 320 10.30 -2.20 10.91
N LEU A 321 11.52 -1.69 11.16
CA LEU A 321 12.52 -2.43 11.93
C LEU A 321 12.34 -2.21 13.44
N GLU A 322 12.30 -3.30 14.19
CA GLU A 322 12.29 -3.27 15.66
C GLU A 322 13.73 -3.19 16.20
N PRO A 323 14.03 -2.29 17.15
CA PRO A 323 15.27 -2.35 17.90
C PRO A 323 15.27 -3.53 18.88
N LYS A 324 16.45 -4.04 19.21
CA LYS A 324 16.61 -5.03 20.29
C LYS A 324 16.07 -4.47 21.61
N ALA A 325 15.11 -5.13 22.26
CA ALA A 325 14.45 -4.69 23.50
C ALA A 325 15.37 -4.13 24.62
N SER A 326 16.64 -4.56 24.69
CA SER A 326 17.64 -3.96 25.61
C SER A 326 18.00 -2.48 25.32
N TYR A 327 17.47 -1.90 24.24
CA TYR A 327 17.57 -0.48 23.88
C TYR A 327 16.33 0.32 24.31
N GLU A 328 15.21 -0.34 24.60
CA GLU A 328 13.96 0.32 25.04
C GLU A 328 14.04 0.68 26.53
N SER A 329 14.64 -0.20 27.33
CA SER A 329 14.81 -0.02 28.78
C SER A 329 15.90 0.99 29.19
N ASN A 330 16.49 1.71 28.23
CA ASN A 330 17.62 2.60 28.48
C ASN A 330 17.51 3.86 27.60
N PHE A 331 16.94 4.95 28.14
CA PHE A 331 16.66 6.20 27.42
C PHE A 331 17.86 6.75 26.64
N ALA A 332 19.09 6.61 27.18
CA ALA A 332 20.33 7.08 26.54
C ALA A 332 20.68 6.34 25.23
N ASN A 333 20.12 5.15 24.99
CA ASN A 333 20.41 4.31 23.82
C ASN A 333 19.29 4.32 22.76
N LYS A 334 18.14 4.95 23.01
CA LYS A 334 16.97 4.90 22.13
C LYS A 334 17.34 5.45 20.73
N PRO A 335 17.20 4.67 19.63
CA PRO A 335 17.52 5.13 18.28
C PRO A 335 16.85 6.47 17.93
N LYS A 336 17.62 7.42 17.39
CA LYS A 336 17.12 8.74 16.96
C LYS A 336 16.11 8.67 15.81
N GLU A 337 16.15 7.57 15.07
CA GLU A 337 15.33 7.29 13.88
C GLU A 337 13.99 6.61 14.21
N LEU A 338 13.66 6.43 15.49
CA LEU A 338 12.40 5.83 15.91
C LEU A 338 11.20 6.74 15.62
N LYS A 339 10.35 6.33 14.67
CA LYS A 339 9.05 6.94 14.37
C LYS A 339 7.96 5.90 14.60
N ASP A 340 6.95 6.26 15.40
CA ASP A 340 5.78 5.41 15.72
C ASP A 340 6.14 4.04 16.34
N GLY A 341 7.35 3.96 16.92
CA GLY A 341 7.92 2.77 17.56
C GLY A 341 8.76 1.86 16.65
N TYR A 342 8.85 2.16 15.35
CA TYR A 342 9.71 1.45 14.40
C TYR A 342 10.87 2.34 13.90
N VAL A 343 11.96 1.72 13.44
CA VAL A 343 13.00 2.38 12.63
C VAL A 343 12.76 1.99 11.17
N TRP A 344 12.32 2.94 10.37
CA TRP A 344 12.01 2.72 8.95
C TRP A 344 13.27 2.86 8.10
N LYS A 345 13.54 1.88 7.23
CA LYS A 345 14.67 1.90 6.27
C LYS A 345 14.31 1.16 4.99
N GLU A 346 14.73 1.70 3.85
CA GLU A 346 14.80 1.01 2.56
C GLU A 346 15.71 -0.22 2.69
N ILE A 347 15.42 -1.27 1.93
CA ILE A 347 16.26 -2.47 1.92
C ILE A 347 17.68 -2.18 1.41
N GLN A 348 17.87 -1.31 0.41
CA GLN A 348 19.22 -0.95 -0.04
C GLN A 348 20.05 -0.25 1.06
N ASN A 349 19.38 0.36 2.03
CA ASN A 349 20.00 1.00 3.21
C ASN A 349 20.22 0.06 4.42
N PHE A 350 19.97 -1.24 4.31
CA PHE A 350 20.18 -2.18 5.41
C PHE A 350 21.66 -2.30 5.80
N LYS A 351 22.02 -1.64 6.90
CA LYS A 351 23.36 -1.62 7.50
C LYS A 351 23.35 -2.44 8.80
N LYS A 352 24.48 -3.08 9.14
CA LYS A 352 24.59 -3.98 10.31
C LYS A 352 24.25 -3.23 11.61
N GLY A 353 23.37 -3.81 12.42
CA GLY A 353 22.83 -3.20 13.62
C GLY A 353 21.99 -4.16 14.47
N ASN A 354 21.58 -3.71 15.66
CA ASN A 354 20.76 -4.47 16.60
C ASN A 354 19.25 -4.36 16.25
N TYR A 355 18.92 -4.61 14.98
CA TYR A 355 17.58 -4.45 14.41
C TYR A 355 17.00 -5.77 13.87
N PHE A 356 15.68 -5.86 13.85
CA PHE A 356 14.94 -7.06 13.44
C PHE A 356 13.75 -6.70 12.55
N ILE A 357 13.44 -7.54 11.56
CA ILE A 357 12.13 -7.52 10.89
C ILE A 357 11.12 -8.28 11.79
N PRO A 358 9.97 -7.67 12.15
CA PRO A 358 8.98 -8.30 13.02
C PRO A 358 8.34 -9.55 12.39
N ARG A 359 8.01 -10.53 13.23
CA ARG A 359 7.38 -11.81 12.84
C ARG A 359 6.26 -12.30 13.77
N PHE A 360 5.94 -11.52 14.80
CA PHE A 360 5.03 -11.90 15.88
C PHE A 360 4.12 -10.72 16.19
N PHE A 361 2.87 -11.01 16.49
CA PHE A 361 1.86 -10.04 16.87
C PHE A 361 0.99 -10.64 17.96
N ASP A 362 0.37 -9.79 18.77
CA ASP A 362 -0.55 -10.22 19.81
C ASP A 362 -1.99 -10.14 19.30
N TRP A 363 -2.78 -11.19 19.59
CA TRP A 363 -4.11 -11.42 19.04
C TRP A 363 -5.13 -11.61 20.17
N ASP A 364 -5.99 -10.61 20.36
CA ASP A 364 -7.05 -10.64 21.36
C ASP A 364 -8.20 -11.57 20.93
N GLY A 365 -8.64 -11.45 19.67
CA GLY A 365 -9.77 -12.19 19.11
C GLY A 365 -11.15 -11.74 19.61
N ASP A 366 -12.21 -12.36 19.10
CA ASP A 366 -13.59 -12.02 19.43
C ASP A 366 -14.11 -12.83 20.65
N GLU A 367 -14.23 -12.15 21.78
CA GLU A 367 -14.75 -12.70 23.03
C GLU A 367 -16.22 -13.16 22.95
N GLU A 368 -17.05 -12.59 22.06
CA GLU A 368 -18.45 -13.01 21.92
C GLU A 368 -18.58 -14.43 21.35
N LEU A 369 -17.66 -14.83 20.46
CA LEU A 369 -17.64 -16.17 19.87
C LEU A 369 -17.34 -17.28 20.89
N THR A 370 -16.77 -16.93 22.05
CA THR A 370 -16.53 -17.88 23.16
C THR A 370 -17.82 -18.41 23.79
N LYS A 371 -18.94 -17.67 23.61
CA LYS A 371 -20.29 -18.11 24.00
C LYS A 371 -20.83 -19.21 23.09
N LYS A 372 -20.31 -19.32 21.86
CA LYS A 372 -20.65 -20.32 20.84
C LYS A 372 -19.71 -21.53 20.87
N TYR A 373 -18.42 -21.31 21.13
CA TYR A 373 -17.37 -22.32 21.02
C TYR A 373 -16.56 -22.46 22.31
N SER A 374 -16.76 -23.56 23.03
CA SER A 374 -16.00 -23.87 24.25
C SER A 374 -14.62 -24.48 23.94
N ILE A 375 -13.68 -24.34 24.88
CA ILE A 375 -12.33 -24.93 24.79
C ILE A 375 -12.38 -26.46 24.56
N ASP A 376 -13.26 -27.17 25.27
CA ASP A 376 -13.43 -28.62 25.10
C ASP A 376 -14.02 -29.00 23.73
N PHE A 377 -14.96 -28.19 23.19
CA PHE A 377 -15.50 -28.38 21.85
C PHE A 377 -14.43 -28.20 20.77
N LEU A 378 -13.57 -27.19 20.92
CA LEU A 378 -12.49 -26.90 19.96
C LEU A 378 -11.39 -27.95 20.00
N ALA A 379 -11.08 -28.48 21.19
CA ALA A 379 -10.21 -29.65 21.34
C ALA A 379 -10.81 -30.90 20.67
N LEU A 380 -12.12 -31.15 20.82
CA LEU A 380 -12.81 -32.23 20.12
C LEU A 380 -12.83 -32.02 18.60
N LEU A 381 -12.99 -30.77 18.14
CA LEU A 381 -12.98 -30.42 16.73
C LEU A 381 -11.61 -30.60 16.08
N GLY A 382 -10.51 -30.23 16.75
CA GLY A 382 -9.15 -30.49 16.23
C GLY A 382 -8.82 -31.99 16.14
N TRP A 383 -9.32 -32.78 17.08
CA TRP A 383 -9.29 -34.24 16.99
C TRP A 383 -10.09 -34.78 15.80
N TYR A 384 -11.30 -34.26 15.55
CA TYR A 384 -12.11 -34.63 14.39
C TYR A 384 -11.46 -34.20 13.06
N LEU A 385 -10.97 -32.95 12.96
CA LEU A 385 -10.33 -32.42 11.76
C LEU A 385 -9.05 -33.18 11.41
N SER A 386 -8.42 -33.88 12.36
CA SER A 386 -7.33 -34.81 12.09
C SER A 386 -7.87 -36.22 11.75
N GLU A 387 -8.32 -36.93 12.78
CA GLU A 387 -8.56 -38.39 12.81
C GLU A 387 -10.05 -38.76 12.72
N GLY A 388 -10.91 -37.78 12.43
CA GLY A 388 -12.37 -37.92 12.41
C GLY A 388 -12.95 -38.43 11.11
N TYR A 389 -14.11 -39.07 11.24
CA TYR A 389 -14.95 -39.53 10.13
C TYR A 389 -16.42 -39.58 10.57
N HIS A 390 -17.33 -39.47 9.62
CA HIS A 390 -18.78 -39.50 9.85
C HIS A 390 -19.48 -40.36 8.80
N TYR A 391 -20.61 -40.97 9.18
CA TYR A 391 -21.44 -41.77 8.28
C TYR A 391 -22.90 -41.82 8.74
N ASN A 392 -23.84 -41.89 7.80
CA ASN A 392 -25.22 -42.29 8.07
C ASN A 392 -25.42 -43.77 7.70
N ASN A 393 -25.72 -44.61 8.68
CA ASN A 393 -26.15 -45.99 8.45
C ASN A 393 -27.64 -46.16 8.76
N LYS A 394 -28.39 -46.74 7.81
CA LYS A 394 -29.76 -47.21 8.07
C LYS A 394 -29.74 -48.39 9.03
N SER A 395 -30.15 -48.14 10.27
CA SER A 395 -30.22 -49.16 11.33
C SER A 395 -31.65 -49.68 11.49
N VAL A 396 -31.81 -51.00 11.69
CA VAL A 396 -33.12 -51.64 11.87
C VAL A 396 -33.36 -51.89 13.36
N ASP A 397 -34.35 -51.22 13.95
CA ASP A 397 -34.85 -51.50 15.31
C ASP A 397 -35.63 -52.83 15.31
N LYS A 398 -34.91 -53.96 15.32
CA LYS A 398 -35.46 -55.32 15.29
C LYS A 398 -36.15 -55.64 16.61
N ARG A 399 -37.47 -55.49 16.67
CA ARG A 399 -38.30 -55.99 17.78
C ARG A 399 -38.85 -57.36 17.41
N VAL A 400 -38.33 -58.39 18.08
CA VAL A 400 -38.92 -59.73 18.05
C VAL A 400 -40.20 -59.70 18.89
N ARG A 401 -41.34 -60.02 18.27
CA ARG A 401 -42.63 -60.18 18.96
C ARG A 401 -42.68 -61.53 19.68
N LYS A 402 -43.65 -61.71 20.60
CA LYS A 402 -43.87 -62.99 21.30
C LYS A 402 -44.22 -64.17 20.38
N ASP A 403 -44.68 -63.87 19.16
CA ASP A 403 -44.96 -64.85 18.09
C ASP A 403 -43.72 -65.20 17.23
N GLY A 404 -42.55 -64.64 17.53
CA GLY A 404 -41.30 -64.84 16.77
C GLY A 404 -41.13 -63.91 15.56
N SER A 405 -42.15 -63.16 15.14
CA SER A 405 -42.04 -62.23 14.01
C SER A 405 -41.16 -61.01 14.34
N ILE A 406 -40.40 -60.55 13.36
CA ILE A 406 -39.53 -59.39 13.48
C ILE A 406 -40.26 -58.16 12.93
N ASN A 407 -40.61 -57.21 13.79
CA ASN A 407 -41.05 -55.89 13.37
C ASN A 407 -39.84 -54.94 13.39
N GLY A 408 -39.49 -54.36 12.24
CA GLY A 408 -38.25 -53.61 12.06
C GLY A 408 -38.47 -52.20 11.53
N ASN A 409 -38.44 -51.20 12.41
CA ASN A 409 -38.40 -49.80 11.96
C ASN A 409 -36.99 -49.45 11.48
N VAL A 410 -36.86 -49.03 10.22
CA VAL A 410 -35.62 -48.46 9.70
C VAL A 410 -35.47 -47.04 10.24
N ARG A 411 -34.31 -46.74 10.83
CA ARG A 411 -33.93 -45.42 11.34
C ARG A 411 -32.51 -45.08 10.92
N ASP A 412 -32.35 -43.93 10.28
CA ASP A 412 -31.06 -43.33 9.98
C ASP A 412 -30.26 -43.11 11.28
N ARG A 413 -28.97 -43.44 11.23
CA ARG A 413 -28.04 -43.32 12.35
C ARG A 413 -26.84 -42.50 11.90
N TRP A 414 -26.93 -41.21 12.21
CA TRP A 414 -25.90 -40.21 12.04
C TRP A 414 -24.81 -40.45 13.10
N SER A 415 -23.77 -41.19 12.71
CA SER A 415 -22.63 -41.55 13.57
C SER A 415 -21.43 -40.69 13.22
N VAL A 416 -20.74 -40.21 14.26
CA VAL A 416 -19.44 -39.55 14.16
C VAL A 416 -18.43 -40.36 14.95
N GLY A 417 -17.25 -40.57 14.38
CA GLY A 417 -16.16 -41.33 14.96
C GLY A 417 -14.84 -40.56 14.87
N ILE A 418 -13.95 -40.82 15.82
CA ILE A 418 -12.57 -40.31 15.84
C ILE A 418 -11.66 -41.48 16.19
N SER A 419 -10.62 -41.69 15.38
CA SER A 419 -9.69 -42.80 15.55
C SER A 419 -8.44 -42.40 16.34
N GLN A 420 -7.87 -43.34 17.09
CA GLN A 420 -6.50 -43.25 17.60
C GLN A 420 -6.01 -44.63 17.99
N SER A 421 -4.71 -44.91 17.89
CA SER A 421 -4.17 -46.21 18.32
C SER A 421 -4.18 -46.34 19.85
N PRO A 422 -4.99 -47.23 20.45
CA PRO A 422 -5.00 -47.41 21.91
C PRO A 422 -3.68 -48.02 22.41
N GLU A 423 -2.96 -48.76 21.56
CA GLU A 423 -1.66 -49.37 21.88
C GLU A 423 -0.52 -48.35 21.81
N LYS A 424 -0.44 -47.56 20.73
CA LYS A 424 0.69 -46.64 20.48
C LYS A 424 0.49 -45.26 21.09
N LYS A 425 -0.75 -44.86 21.38
CA LYS A 425 -1.15 -43.55 21.88
C LYS A 425 -2.30 -43.64 22.93
N PRO A 426 -2.22 -44.51 23.95
CA PRO A 426 -3.31 -44.74 24.92
C PRO A 426 -3.86 -43.46 25.56
N ALA A 427 -2.97 -42.53 25.94
CA ALA A 427 -3.37 -41.26 26.55
C ALA A 427 -4.23 -40.38 25.61
N PHE A 428 -3.91 -40.34 24.32
CA PHE A 428 -4.68 -39.59 23.33
C PHE A 428 -6.00 -40.31 23.00
N TYR A 429 -5.98 -41.64 22.95
CA TYR A 429 -7.19 -42.44 22.78
C TYR A 429 -8.20 -42.18 23.91
N GLU A 430 -7.81 -42.25 25.19
CA GLU A 430 -8.76 -41.96 26.28
C GLU A 430 -9.10 -40.45 26.39
N GLU A 431 -8.20 -39.53 26.00
CA GLU A 431 -8.49 -38.09 25.91
C GLU A 431 -9.70 -37.80 25.00
N ILE A 432 -9.78 -38.45 23.83
CA ILE A 432 -10.91 -38.30 22.89
C ILE A 432 -12.23 -38.70 23.56
N GLY A 433 -12.29 -39.84 24.25
CA GLY A 433 -13.50 -40.28 24.96
C GLY A 433 -13.93 -39.35 26.09
N VAL A 434 -12.95 -38.75 26.79
CA VAL A 434 -13.17 -37.73 27.83
C VAL A 434 -13.70 -36.42 27.22
N LEU A 435 -13.17 -35.97 26.08
CA LEU A 435 -13.65 -34.78 25.36
C LEU A 435 -15.06 -34.95 24.81
N ILE A 436 -15.38 -36.10 24.21
CA ILE A 436 -16.75 -36.44 23.74
C ILE A 436 -17.74 -36.33 24.91
N LYS A 437 -17.39 -36.87 26.08
CA LYS A 437 -18.23 -36.77 27.30
C LYS A 437 -18.34 -35.33 27.84
N LYS A 438 -17.26 -34.56 27.85
CA LYS A 438 -17.25 -33.13 28.24
C LYS A 438 -18.17 -32.29 27.35
N CYS A 439 -18.21 -32.59 26.05
CA CYS A 439 -19.10 -31.93 25.09
C CYS A 439 -20.58 -32.38 25.19
N GLY A 440 -20.94 -33.20 26.19
CA GLY A 440 -22.32 -33.65 26.43
C GLY A 440 -22.76 -34.87 25.61
N PHE A 441 -21.90 -35.43 24.77
CA PHE A 441 -22.20 -36.62 23.98
C PHE A 441 -21.97 -37.92 24.76
N HIS A 442 -22.58 -39.02 24.32
CA HIS A 442 -22.36 -40.35 24.89
C HIS A 442 -21.26 -41.11 24.11
N PRO A 443 -20.06 -41.31 24.69
CA PRO A 443 -18.94 -41.94 23.99
C PRO A 443 -19.06 -43.48 23.98
N ILE A 444 -18.86 -44.08 22.80
CA ILE A 444 -18.94 -45.51 22.52
C ILE A 444 -17.56 -45.97 22.05
N LYS A 445 -16.95 -46.98 22.70
CA LYS A 445 -15.71 -47.61 22.19
C LYS A 445 -16.05 -48.57 21.04
N ASP A 446 -15.34 -48.44 19.92
CA ASP A 446 -15.47 -49.31 18.75
C ASP A 446 -14.07 -49.56 18.15
N GLY A 447 -13.39 -50.59 18.66
CA GLY A 447 -12.00 -50.89 18.32
C GLY A 447 -11.05 -49.71 18.60
N SER A 448 -10.32 -49.28 17.58
CA SER A 448 -9.44 -48.11 17.61
C SER A 448 -10.16 -46.77 17.38
N SER A 449 -11.49 -46.73 17.41
CA SER A 449 -12.27 -45.48 17.37
C SER A 449 -13.08 -45.28 18.65
N TRP A 450 -13.28 -44.02 19.01
CA TRP A 450 -14.44 -43.61 19.79
C TRP A 450 -15.52 -43.08 18.85
N LYS A 451 -16.79 -43.37 19.17
CA LYS A 451 -17.96 -42.94 18.39
C LYS A 451 -19.02 -42.30 19.27
N PHE A 452 -19.85 -41.47 18.67
CA PHE A 452 -21.11 -41.01 19.23
C PHE A 452 -22.14 -40.84 18.11
N ASN A 453 -23.42 -40.67 18.49
CA ASN A 453 -24.50 -40.46 17.52
C ASN A 453 -25.21 -39.15 17.86
N ASP A 454 -25.01 -38.13 17.04
CA ASP A 454 -25.76 -36.87 17.11
C ASP A 454 -25.91 -36.29 15.70
N LYS A 455 -27.14 -35.93 15.30
CA LYS A 455 -27.39 -35.40 13.96
C LYS A 455 -26.88 -33.96 13.81
N LYS A 456 -26.97 -33.11 14.82
CA LYS A 456 -26.55 -31.70 14.71
C LYS A 456 -25.03 -31.60 14.57
N PHE A 457 -24.29 -32.41 15.33
CA PHE A 457 -22.83 -32.49 15.19
C PHE A 457 -22.44 -33.14 13.87
N TYR A 458 -23.16 -34.18 13.40
CA TYR A 458 -22.97 -34.73 12.04
C TYR A 458 -23.15 -33.65 10.96
N ASP A 459 -24.29 -32.94 10.96
CA ASP A 459 -24.62 -31.89 9.99
C ASP A 459 -23.59 -30.76 10.03
N TYR A 460 -23.07 -30.44 11.22
CA TYR A 460 -22.02 -29.46 11.42
C TYR A 460 -20.66 -29.92 10.87
N VAL A 461 -20.25 -31.17 11.08
CA VAL A 461 -18.93 -31.64 10.61
C VAL A 461 -18.89 -32.02 9.13
N ASP A 462 -20.04 -32.28 8.51
CA ASP A 462 -20.17 -32.52 7.07
C ASP A 462 -19.71 -31.31 6.23
N GLN A 463 -19.80 -30.09 6.78
CA GLN A 463 -19.33 -28.88 6.12
C GLN A 463 -17.81 -28.86 5.86
N PHE A 464 -17.01 -29.62 6.61
CA PHE A 464 -15.54 -29.59 6.53
C PHE A 464 -14.96 -30.45 5.40
N GLY A 465 -15.79 -30.93 4.47
CA GLY A 465 -15.35 -31.61 3.26
C GLY A 465 -14.60 -32.94 3.52
N LYS A 466 -13.66 -33.25 2.64
CA LYS A 466 -12.80 -34.46 2.71
C LYS A 466 -11.34 -34.05 2.78
N SER A 467 -10.41 -34.99 2.94
CA SER A 467 -9.01 -34.71 3.30
C SER A 467 -8.26 -33.66 2.45
N PHE A 468 -8.63 -33.49 1.17
CA PHE A 468 -8.07 -32.45 0.28
C PHE A 468 -8.76 -31.09 0.42
N ASP A 469 -10.00 -31.09 0.86
CA ASP A 469 -10.92 -29.94 0.91
C ASP A 469 -11.16 -29.45 2.36
N LYS A 470 -10.51 -30.06 3.37
CA LYS A 470 -10.62 -29.66 4.77
C LYS A 470 -10.20 -28.20 4.96
N PHE A 471 -10.93 -27.49 5.82
CA PHE A 471 -10.67 -26.09 6.22
C PHE A 471 -11.17 -25.83 7.65
N ILE A 472 -10.85 -24.66 8.20
CA ILE A 472 -11.35 -24.16 9.49
C ILE A 472 -12.14 -22.86 9.25
N PRO A 473 -13.43 -22.79 9.64
CA PRO A 473 -14.27 -21.61 9.44
C PRO A 473 -13.67 -20.32 10.00
N ASN A 474 -13.95 -19.20 9.34
CA ASN A 474 -13.40 -17.90 9.73
C ASN A 474 -13.79 -17.53 11.17
N ASP A 475 -15.03 -17.79 11.61
CA ASP A 475 -15.46 -17.48 12.99
C ASP A 475 -14.66 -18.27 14.04
N ILE A 476 -14.34 -19.53 13.81
CA ILE A 476 -13.40 -20.27 14.66
C ILE A 476 -12.02 -19.61 14.63
N LYS A 477 -11.51 -19.18 13.48
CA LYS A 477 -10.21 -18.51 13.37
C LYS A 477 -10.17 -17.12 14.00
N GLN A 478 -11.30 -16.45 14.23
CA GLN A 478 -11.36 -15.16 14.93
C GLN A 478 -11.42 -15.29 16.47
N LEU A 479 -11.51 -16.50 17.02
CA LEU A 479 -11.56 -16.70 18.47
C LEU A 479 -10.31 -16.18 19.22
N PRO A 480 -10.43 -15.90 20.55
CA PRO A 480 -9.30 -15.52 21.38
C PRO A 480 -8.23 -16.60 21.49
N LYS A 481 -6.96 -16.20 21.61
CA LYS A 481 -5.78 -17.09 21.65
C LYS A 481 -5.96 -18.38 22.47
N ARG A 482 -6.51 -18.30 23.70
CA ARG A 482 -6.73 -19.47 24.59
C ARG A 482 -7.64 -20.57 24.00
N HIS A 483 -8.54 -20.20 23.08
CA HIS A 483 -9.43 -21.13 22.37
C HIS A 483 -8.72 -21.74 21.15
N LEU A 484 -7.98 -20.90 20.41
CA LEU A 484 -7.14 -21.31 19.28
C LEU A 484 -6.02 -22.27 19.70
N GLU A 485 -5.41 -22.08 20.88
CA GLU A 485 -4.38 -22.97 21.43
C GLU A 485 -4.90 -24.39 21.70
N ALA A 486 -6.18 -24.56 22.05
CA ALA A 486 -6.80 -25.87 22.26
C ALA A 486 -7.07 -26.62 20.95
N LEU A 487 -7.54 -25.90 19.92
CA LEU A 487 -7.71 -26.41 18.56
C LEU A 487 -6.37 -26.81 17.94
N LEU A 488 -5.40 -25.88 17.93
CA LEU A 488 -4.04 -26.11 17.42
C LEU A 488 -3.34 -27.25 18.18
N GLY A 489 -3.53 -27.29 19.50
CA GLY A 489 -2.96 -28.32 20.37
C GLY A 489 -3.45 -29.73 20.07
N THR A 490 -4.69 -29.91 19.62
CA THR A 490 -5.24 -31.24 19.25
C THR A 490 -4.97 -31.61 17.79
N LEU A 491 -5.00 -30.64 16.87
CA LEU A 491 -4.51 -30.82 15.48
C LEU A 491 -3.06 -31.34 15.46
N ILE A 492 -2.20 -30.82 16.34
CA ILE A 492 -0.80 -31.27 16.48
C ILE A 492 -0.65 -32.65 17.18
N LYS A 493 -1.67 -33.14 17.91
CA LYS A 493 -1.66 -34.50 18.50
C LYS A 493 -2.07 -35.58 17.49
N GLY A 494 -2.96 -35.25 16.55
CA GLY A 494 -3.33 -36.09 15.41
C GLY A 494 -2.25 -36.05 14.32
N ASP A 495 -2.43 -35.20 13.30
CA ASP A 495 -1.55 -35.14 12.12
C ASP A 495 -0.24 -34.37 12.35
N GLY A 496 0.35 -34.47 13.55
CA GLY A 496 1.48 -33.65 13.97
C GLY A 496 2.70 -34.41 14.48
N THR A 497 3.81 -33.67 14.62
CA THR A 497 5.04 -34.15 15.25
C THR A 497 5.67 -33.03 16.07
N SER A 498 5.79 -33.26 17.38
CA SER A 498 6.35 -32.30 18.33
C SER A 498 7.85 -32.54 18.57
N TYR A 499 8.62 -31.46 18.72
CA TYR A 499 10.06 -31.49 19.02
C TYR A 499 10.43 -30.33 19.94
N LYS A 500 11.66 -30.34 20.51
CA LYS A 500 12.08 -29.39 21.57
C LYS A 500 11.88 -27.91 21.21
N THR A 501 12.01 -27.56 19.93
CA THR A 501 11.96 -26.16 19.43
C THR A 501 10.64 -25.78 18.75
N GLY A 502 9.66 -26.69 18.63
CA GLY A 502 8.43 -26.44 17.86
C GLY A 502 7.64 -27.69 17.48
N HIS A 503 6.82 -27.55 16.44
CA HIS A 503 5.92 -28.59 15.95
C HIS A 503 5.86 -28.58 14.43
N ARG A 504 5.66 -29.75 13.82
CA ARG A 504 5.17 -29.86 12.44
C ARG A 504 3.74 -30.36 12.45
N TYR A 505 2.92 -29.80 11.57
CA TYR A 505 1.61 -30.30 11.20
C TYR A 505 1.62 -30.66 9.71
N TYR A 506 0.94 -31.74 9.32
CA TYR A 506 1.02 -32.30 7.97
C TYR A 506 -0.40 -32.52 7.38
N THR A 507 -0.69 -31.96 6.20
CA THR A 507 -2.02 -32.10 5.57
C THR A 507 -1.92 -32.11 4.03
N VAL A 508 -2.89 -32.72 3.36
CA VAL A 508 -3.00 -32.68 1.88
C VAL A 508 -3.90 -31.53 1.40
N SER A 509 -4.68 -30.90 2.28
CA SER A 509 -5.39 -29.64 1.98
C SER A 509 -4.46 -28.44 2.12
N LYS A 510 -4.38 -27.59 1.08
CA LYS A 510 -3.69 -26.30 1.15
C LYS A 510 -4.41 -25.34 2.11
N GLN A 511 -5.74 -25.30 2.05
CA GLN A 511 -6.55 -24.42 2.89
C GLN A 511 -6.35 -24.73 4.38
N LEU A 512 -6.36 -26.01 4.77
CA LEU A 512 -6.06 -26.39 6.16
C LEU A 512 -4.62 -26.06 6.58
N ALA A 513 -3.65 -26.09 5.65
CA ALA A 513 -2.28 -25.67 5.94
C ALA A 513 -2.19 -24.15 6.19
N ASP A 514 -2.92 -23.35 5.40
CA ASP A 514 -3.06 -21.90 5.58
C ASP A 514 -3.78 -21.55 6.88
N ASP A 515 -4.89 -22.21 7.17
CA ASP A 515 -5.67 -22.04 8.41
C ASP A 515 -4.83 -22.37 9.64
N VAL A 516 -4.06 -23.48 9.62
CA VAL A 516 -3.17 -23.85 10.73
C VAL A 516 -1.98 -22.90 10.86
N GLN A 517 -1.49 -22.32 9.76
CA GLN A 517 -0.48 -21.25 9.83
C GLN A 517 -1.05 -19.95 10.44
N GLU A 518 -2.26 -19.54 10.05
CA GLU A 518 -2.96 -18.38 10.61
C GLU A 518 -3.19 -18.55 12.12
N ILE A 519 -3.77 -19.69 12.52
CA ILE A 519 -4.01 -20.05 13.92
C ILE A 519 -2.69 -20.08 14.70
N ALA A 520 -1.61 -20.60 14.12
CA ALA A 520 -0.29 -20.58 14.77
C ALA A 520 0.21 -19.14 15.02
N TYR A 521 0.05 -18.22 14.06
CA TYR A 521 0.38 -16.80 14.25
C TYR A 521 -0.50 -16.14 15.33
N LYS A 522 -1.81 -16.38 15.33
CA LYS A 522 -2.76 -15.87 16.35
C LYS A 522 -2.52 -16.48 17.75
N CYS A 523 -1.89 -17.64 17.84
CA CYS A 523 -1.37 -18.18 19.10
C CYS A 523 -0.02 -17.56 19.54
N GLY A 524 0.56 -16.63 18.77
CA GLY A 524 1.87 -16.04 19.03
C GLY A 524 3.06 -16.95 18.66
N TYR A 525 2.84 -18.00 17.88
CA TYR A 525 3.91 -18.80 17.30
C TYR A 525 4.31 -18.24 15.94
N GLY A 526 5.56 -18.49 15.53
CA GLY A 526 5.91 -18.33 14.13
C GLY A 526 5.65 -19.64 13.39
N ALA A 527 5.15 -19.57 12.16
CA ALA A 527 4.94 -20.73 11.29
C ALA A 527 5.46 -20.45 9.86
N ASN A 528 5.88 -21.50 9.16
CA ASN A 528 6.21 -21.48 7.73
C ASN A 528 5.55 -22.70 7.04
N ILE A 529 5.01 -22.55 5.84
CA ILE A 529 4.47 -23.64 5.01
C ILE A 529 5.49 -24.04 3.94
N VAL A 530 5.62 -25.34 3.68
CA VAL A 530 6.37 -25.90 2.54
C VAL A 530 5.59 -27.07 1.94
N LEU A 531 5.53 -27.18 0.60
CA LEU A 531 5.04 -28.39 -0.06
C LEU A 531 6.13 -29.47 -0.05
N GLN A 532 5.81 -30.66 0.43
CA GLN A 532 6.62 -31.84 0.24
C GLN A 532 6.09 -32.63 -0.96
N GLU A 533 6.94 -32.74 -1.99
CA GLU A 533 6.68 -33.54 -3.19
C GLU A 533 6.48 -35.04 -2.89
N PRO A 534 5.80 -35.77 -3.80
CA PRO A 534 5.64 -37.22 -3.71
C PRO A 534 6.95 -37.95 -3.47
N ARG A 535 6.97 -38.80 -2.45
CA ARG A 535 8.09 -39.71 -2.15
C ARG A 535 7.60 -41.15 -2.08
N GLN A 536 8.46 -42.09 -2.47
CA GLN A 536 8.18 -43.53 -2.35
C GLN A 536 7.79 -43.85 -0.90
N ASN A 537 6.69 -44.58 -0.73
CA ASN A 537 6.18 -44.90 0.61
C ASN A 537 7.18 -45.83 1.32
N PRO A 538 7.62 -45.51 2.55
CA PRO A 538 8.68 -46.26 3.24
C PRO A 538 8.22 -47.65 3.74
N PHE A 539 6.91 -47.90 3.80
CA PHE A 539 6.32 -49.18 4.21
C PHE A 539 5.86 -50.02 3.01
N ASP A 540 5.50 -49.38 1.89
CA ASP A 540 5.13 -50.04 0.64
C ASP A 540 5.81 -49.37 -0.56
N LYS A 541 6.97 -49.90 -0.96
CA LYS A 541 7.78 -49.35 -2.06
C LYS A 541 7.10 -49.37 -3.43
N THR A 542 5.96 -50.05 -3.58
CA THR A 542 5.17 -50.04 -4.83
C THR A 542 4.31 -48.78 -4.98
N LYS A 543 4.13 -48.01 -3.90
CA LYS A 543 3.28 -46.81 -3.86
C LYS A 543 4.11 -45.55 -3.65
N MET A 544 3.64 -44.44 -4.21
CA MET A 544 4.08 -43.10 -3.82
C MET A 544 3.12 -42.51 -2.79
N ASN A 545 3.66 -41.76 -1.84
CA ASN A 545 2.86 -40.86 -1.03
C ASN A 545 2.39 -39.69 -1.88
N LEU A 546 1.18 -39.19 -1.58
CA LEU A 546 0.66 -37.94 -2.13
C LEU A 546 1.56 -36.75 -1.75
N PRO A 547 1.53 -35.64 -2.53
CA PRO A 547 2.15 -34.39 -2.09
C PRO A 547 1.47 -33.90 -0.80
N GLN A 548 2.25 -33.34 0.12
CA GLN A 548 1.74 -32.98 1.45
C GLN A 548 2.32 -31.64 1.93
N TRP A 549 1.46 -30.74 2.38
CA TRP A 549 1.84 -29.47 2.99
C TRP A 549 2.34 -29.70 4.42
N ILE A 550 3.50 -29.10 4.73
CA ILE A 550 4.14 -29.17 6.05
C ILE A 550 4.12 -27.78 6.67
N VAL A 551 3.29 -27.57 7.69
CA VAL A 551 3.31 -26.36 8.51
C VAL A 551 4.35 -26.55 9.61
N THR A 552 5.48 -25.86 9.51
CA THR A 552 6.56 -25.88 10.51
C THR A 552 6.39 -24.70 11.46
N ILE A 553 5.99 -24.99 12.71
CA ILE A 553 5.67 -24.06 13.79
C ILE A 553 6.83 -24.01 14.80
N PHE A 554 7.17 -22.84 15.34
CA PHE A 554 8.31 -22.60 16.24
C PHE A 554 7.99 -21.59 17.35
N LYS A 555 8.57 -21.83 18.54
CA LYS A 555 8.08 -21.25 19.81
C LYS A 555 8.74 -19.98 20.33
N GLU A 556 9.87 -19.56 19.77
CA GLU A 556 10.66 -18.46 20.35
C GLU A 556 10.61 -17.18 19.51
N GLU A 557 10.27 -16.05 20.16
CA GLU A 557 10.46 -14.69 19.63
C GLU A 557 11.89 -14.42 19.17
N ARG A 558 12.87 -15.16 19.71
CA ARG A 558 14.29 -15.15 19.29
C ARG A 558 14.51 -15.54 17.82
N ASN A 559 13.45 -15.94 17.11
CA ASN A 559 13.41 -16.17 15.66
C ASN A 559 12.99 -14.94 14.82
N SER A 560 12.79 -13.77 15.45
CA SER A 560 12.72 -12.48 14.75
C SER A 560 13.96 -12.28 13.87
N ILE A 561 13.79 -11.64 12.71
CA ILE A 561 14.79 -11.75 11.64
C ILE A 561 15.85 -10.67 11.83
N LYS A 562 16.98 -11.05 12.45
CA LYS A 562 18.14 -10.18 12.65
C LYS A 562 18.67 -9.64 11.32
N ILE A 563 18.72 -8.32 11.18
CA ILE A 563 19.26 -7.62 10.01
C ILE A 563 20.69 -8.09 9.67
N ASN A 564 21.55 -8.30 10.66
CA ASN A 564 22.91 -8.82 10.44
C ASN A 564 22.89 -10.18 9.70
N SER A 565 22.00 -11.09 10.10
CA SER A 565 21.87 -12.42 9.50
C SER A 565 21.32 -12.39 8.07
N LEU A 566 20.71 -11.27 7.66
CA LEU A 566 20.28 -11.03 6.29
C LEU A 566 21.42 -10.43 5.46
N ILE A 567 22.09 -9.40 5.98
CA ILE A 567 23.23 -8.78 5.30
C ILE A 567 24.37 -9.78 5.04
N ASP A 568 24.60 -10.72 5.96
CA ASP A 568 25.70 -11.69 5.83
C ASP A 568 25.47 -12.76 4.74
N ASN A 569 24.24 -13.24 4.52
CA ASN A 569 23.96 -14.44 3.70
C ASN A 569 22.53 -14.52 3.11
N GLY A 570 21.66 -13.53 3.34
CA GLY A 570 20.22 -13.62 3.11
C GLY A 570 19.60 -12.45 2.35
N ILE A 571 20.43 -11.59 1.76
CA ILE A 571 20.05 -10.50 0.83
C ILE A 571 20.96 -10.60 -0.39
N LYS A 572 20.38 -10.44 -1.58
CA LYS A 572 21.08 -10.28 -2.85
C LYS A 572 20.16 -9.55 -3.84
N GLN A 573 20.76 -8.92 -4.84
CA GLN A 573 20.01 -8.50 -6.03
C GLN A 573 19.66 -9.72 -6.89
N VAL A 574 18.49 -9.69 -7.52
CA VAL A 574 18.01 -10.66 -8.51
C VAL A 574 17.26 -9.91 -9.61
N HIS A 575 17.60 -10.19 -10.87
CA HIS A 575 16.90 -9.62 -12.00
C HIS A 575 15.46 -10.16 -12.06
N TYR A 576 14.52 -9.27 -12.36
CA TYR A 576 13.09 -9.51 -12.48
C TYR A 576 12.55 -8.73 -13.69
N ASP A 577 11.59 -9.34 -14.36
CA ASP A 577 10.84 -8.84 -15.50
C ASP A 577 9.39 -9.28 -15.28
N GLY A 578 8.50 -8.31 -15.03
CA GLY A 578 7.09 -8.56 -14.74
C GLY A 578 6.45 -7.53 -13.82
N PHE A 579 5.21 -7.77 -13.39
CA PHE A 579 4.46 -6.83 -12.56
C PHE A 579 4.94 -6.82 -11.10
N VAL A 580 4.94 -5.63 -10.51
CA VAL A 580 5.08 -5.38 -9.08
C VAL A 580 3.85 -4.62 -8.54
N TYR A 581 3.56 -4.79 -7.25
CA TYR A 581 2.31 -4.38 -6.59
C TYR A 581 2.55 -3.88 -5.15
N ASP A 582 1.67 -3.02 -4.64
CA ASP A 582 1.59 -2.63 -3.21
C ASP A 582 0.18 -2.07 -2.90
N ILE A 583 -0.15 -1.77 -1.63
CA ILE A 583 -1.43 -1.16 -1.21
C ILE A 583 -1.23 -0.16 -0.08
N THR A 584 -1.82 1.04 -0.19
CA THR A 584 -1.82 2.02 0.91
C THR A 584 -2.90 1.65 1.94
N VAL A 585 -2.54 1.66 3.22
CA VAL A 585 -3.46 1.41 4.34
C VAL A 585 -3.64 2.63 5.24
N GLU A 586 -4.86 2.85 5.71
CA GLU A 586 -5.28 3.99 6.55
C GLU A 586 -4.51 4.12 7.88
N LYS A 587 -4.04 3.00 8.45
CA LYS A 587 -3.46 2.92 9.79
C LYS A 587 -2.13 2.18 9.82
N ASN A 588 -1.26 2.56 10.75
CA ASN A 588 -0.01 1.89 11.17
C ASN A 588 1.07 1.71 10.08
N HIS A 589 0.72 1.72 8.80
CA HIS A 589 1.59 1.58 7.64
C HIS A 589 2.45 0.29 7.64
N THR A 590 1.90 -0.76 8.25
CA THR A 590 2.49 -2.09 8.34
C THR A 590 1.57 -3.14 7.73
N LEU A 591 2.13 -3.99 6.87
CA LEU A 591 1.43 -5.07 6.17
C LEU A 591 1.92 -6.43 6.68
N TRP A 592 1.00 -7.36 6.94
CA TRP A 592 1.35 -8.77 7.17
C TRP A 592 1.41 -9.49 5.81
N VAL A 593 2.63 -9.68 5.30
CA VAL A 593 2.89 -10.21 3.95
C VAL A 593 3.53 -11.59 4.01
N ARG A 594 3.27 -12.41 2.99
CA ARG A 594 3.75 -13.78 2.85
C ARG A 594 4.21 -14.05 1.43
N ARG A 595 5.34 -14.72 1.27
CA ARG A 595 5.76 -15.30 -0.01
C ARG A 595 6.34 -16.68 0.26
N ASN A 596 6.14 -17.63 -0.66
CA ASN A 596 6.65 -19.01 -0.53
C ASN A 596 6.37 -19.63 0.86
N GLY A 597 5.17 -19.38 1.40
CA GLY A 597 4.71 -19.90 2.69
C GLY A 597 5.32 -19.27 3.96
N LYS A 598 6.13 -18.21 3.86
CA LYS A 598 6.78 -17.55 5.01
C LYS A 598 6.24 -16.14 5.21
N ALA A 599 5.50 -15.87 6.29
CA ALA A 599 4.99 -14.51 6.58
C ALA A 599 5.89 -13.69 7.52
N VAL A 600 5.90 -12.37 7.28
CA VAL A 600 6.68 -11.33 7.99
C VAL A 600 5.91 -10.00 8.00
N TRP A 601 6.26 -9.10 8.91
CA TRP A 601 5.77 -7.72 8.87
C TRP A 601 6.67 -6.86 7.98
N SER A 602 6.06 -6.09 7.09
CA SER A 602 6.73 -5.16 6.18
C SER A 602 5.93 -3.85 6.07
N SER A 603 6.32 -2.89 5.22
CA SER A 603 5.57 -1.64 5.02
C SER A 603 4.61 -1.73 3.84
N ASN A 604 3.70 -0.76 3.73
CA ASN A 604 3.16 -0.37 2.43
C ASN A 604 4.07 0.64 1.75
N CYS A 605 3.85 0.89 0.47
CA CYS A 605 4.33 2.10 -0.18
C CYS A 605 3.62 3.35 0.36
N TYR A 606 4.37 4.42 0.58
CA TYR A 606 3.85 5.72 0.98
C TYR A 606 3.56 6.57 -0.26
N ALA A 607 2.61 6.13 -1.07
CA ALA A 607 2.11 6.91 -2.19
C ALA A 607 1.61 8.28 -1.69
N ASP A 608 2.03 9.36 -2.35
CA ASP A 608 1.20 10.57 -2.32
C ASP A 608 -0.03 10.33 -3.20
N HIS A 609 -1.13 11.03 -2.90
CA HIS A 609 -2.45 10.75 -3.50
C HIS A 609 -2.56 11.28 -4.95
N GLN A 610 -1.70 10.76 -5.85
CA GLN A 610 -1.51 11.18 -7.23
C GLN A 610 -1.21 10.05 -8.23
N ASP A 611 -0.89 8.86 -7.74
CA ASP A 611 -0.61 7.60 -8.48
C ASP A 611 0.71 7.58 -9.31
N GLU A 612 1.69 8.43 -8.99
CA GLU A 612 2.95 8.62 -9.78
C GLU A 612 4.03 7.50 -9.49
N MET A 613 5.16 7.35 -10.25
CA MET A 613 6.00 6.10 -10.25
C MET A 613 7.57 6.14 -10.03
N THR A 614 8.05 5.70 -8.85
CA THR A 614 9.24 4.89 -8.46
C THR A 614 10.53 4.90 -9.26
N CYS A 615 10.95 5.97 -9.94
CA CYS A 615 12.29 6.01 -10.55
C CYS A 615 13.42 5.73 -9.51
N GLY A 616 13.49 6.50 -8.41
CA GLY A 616 14.35 6.30 -7.22
C GLY A 616 14.12 7.40 -6.17
N ASN A 617 14.91 7.47 -5.09
CA ASN A 617 14.95 8.59 -4.14
C ASN A 617 16.36 9.22 -4.10
N ILE A 618 16.44 10.56 -4.17
CA ILE A 618 17.71 11.30 -4.21
C ILE A 618 18.53 11.25 -2.90
N MET A 619 17.96 10.75 -1.82
CA MET A 619 18.68 10.51 -0.55
C MET A 619 19.56 9.26 -0.62
N ASP A 620 19.26 8.37 -1.57
CA ASP A 620 19.71 6.98 -1.59
C ASP A 620 20.44 6.64 -2.90
N GLU A 621 19.96 7.17 -4.03
CA GLU A 621 20.57 7.10 -5.37
C GLU A 621 20.92 8.51 -5.91
N HIS A 622 21.76 8.59 -6.94
CA HIS A 622 22.10 9.85 -7.60
C HIS A 622 21.05 10.24 -8.64
N ILE A 623 20.63 11.51 -8.68
CA ILE A 623 19.56 11.99 -9.57
C ILE A 623 19.77 11.65 -11.06
N LEU A 624 21.01 11.62 -11.56
CA LEU A 624 21.30 11.24 -12.96
C LEU A 624 21.14 9.74 -13.23
N ASP A 625 21.41 8.90 -12.23
CA ASP A 625 21.22 7.44 -12.31
C ASP A 625 19.72 7.12 -12.25
N ILE A 626 18.98 7.80 -11.36
CA ILE A 626 17.51 7.78 -11.32
C ILE A 626 16.91 8.21 -12.67
N PHE A 627 17.41 9.31 -13.26
CA PHE A 627 16.92 9.87 -14.52
C PHE A 627 17.19 8.98 -15.75
N ASN A 628 18.32 8.26 -15.78
CA ASN A 628 18.67 7.30 -16.83
C ASN A 628 18.28 5.84 -16.49
N GLY A 629 17.68 5.61 -15.31
CA GLY A 629 17.37 4.29 -14.74
C GLY A 629 16.40 3.45 -15.58
N GLU A 630 16.42 2.12 -15.35
CA GLU A 630 15.64 1.15 -16.12
C GLU A 630 14.15 1.48 -16.10
N LYS A 631 13.56 1.61 -14.90
CA LYS A 631 12.14 1.94 -14.67
C LYS A 631 11.67 3.19 -15.43
N ARG A 632 12.52 4.23 -15.54
CA ARG A 632 12.18 5.47 -16.26
C ARG A 632 12.27 5.27 -17.77
N ARG A 633 13.25 4.52 -18.25
CA ARG A 633 13.32 4.08 -19.66
C ARG A 633 12.12 3.19 -20.02
N GLU A 634 11.73 2.28 -19.13
CA GLU A 634 10.57 1.40 -19.26
C GLU A 634 9.25 2.18 -19.31
N LEU A 635 9.00 3.10 -18.37
CA LEU A 635 7.84 4.00 -18.42
C LEU A 635 7.77 4.77 -19.75
N ILE A 636 8.90 5.25 -20.26
CA ILE A 636 8.97 5.91 -21.58
C ILE A 636 8.58 4.94 -22.71
N LYS A 637 9.08 3.68 -22.73
CA LYS A 637 8.65 2.64 -23.69
C LYS A 637 7.14 2.40 -23.62
N ARG A 638 6.58 2.23 -22.41
CA ARG A 638 5.16 1.93 -22.17
C ARG A 638 4.28 3.07 -22.69
N ILE A 639 4.68 4.32 -22.45
CA ILE A 639 4.00 5.52 -22.97
C ILE A 639 4.10 5.63 -24.50
N GLU A 640 5.27 5.31 -25.10
CA GLU A 640 5.45 5.28 -26.56
C GLU A 640 4.55 4.25 -27.23
N ASN A 641 4.45 3.06 -26.65
CA ASN A 641 3.62 1.95 -27.11
C ASN A 641 2.11 2.13 -26.81
N ARG A 642 1.76 3.14 -25.99
CA ARG A 642 0.40 3.39 -25.44
C ARG A 642 -0.11 2.26 -24.54
N ASP A 643 0.80 1.42 -24.05
CA ASP A 643 0.49 0.32 -23.14
C ASP A 643 0.44 0.83 -21.70
N ILE A 644 -0.63 1.57 -21.41
CA ILE A 644 -0.86 2.24 -20.15
C ILE A 644 -2.17 1.72 -19.54
N THR A 645 -2.03 0.79 -18.59
CA THR A 645 -3.20 0.23 -17.87
C THR A 645 -3.37 0.71 -16.44
N ASP A 646 -2.29 1.20 -15.83
CA ASP A 646 -2.11 1.29 -14.38
C ASP A 646 -1.41 2.58 -13.91
N TYR A 647 -1.15 3.52 -14.82
CA TYR A 647 -0.56 4.84 -14.54
C TYR A 647 -1.65 5.94 -14.61
N PRO A 648 -1.54 7.06 -13.84
CA PRO A 648 -2.55 8.12 -13.72
C PRO A 648 -2.95 8.82 -15.02
N CYS A 649 -2.21 8.61 -16.11
CA CYS A 649 -2.64 9.01 -17.45
C CYS A 649 -3.64 8.00 -18.05
N THR A 650 -4.79 7.85 -17.38
CA THR A 650 -5.96 7.08 -17.89
C THR A 650 -6.45 7.63 -19.24
N ASN A 651 -6.32 8.94 -19.46
CA ASN A 651 -6.71 9.61 -20.69
C ASN A 651 -5.67 10.69 -21.09
N PRO A 652 -4.85 10.44 -22.13
CA PRO A 652 -3.88 11.41 -22.64
C PRO A 652 -4.47 12.73 -23.14
N LYS A 653 -5.76 12.78 -23.51
CA LYS A 653 -6.45 14.04 -23.88
C LYS A 653 -6.56 15.00 -22.70
N CYS A 654 -6.49 14.54 -21.45
CA CYS A 654 -6.44 15.43 -20.27
C CYS A 654 -5.17 16.32 -20.25
N CYS A 655 -4.07 15.79 -20.80
CA CYS A 655 -2.82 16.53 -21.00
C CYS A 655 -2.78 17.27 -22.35
N GLY A 656 -3.85 17.18 -23.15
CA GLY A 656 -3.89 17.58 -24.55
C GLY A 656 -3.97 19.09 -24.76
N PHE A 657 -2.86 19.67 -25.22
CA PHE A 657 -2.81 21.00 -25.82
C PHE A 657 -3.52 21.09 -27.19
N HIS A 658 -3.96 19.95 -27.73
CA HIS A 658 -4.59 19.85 -29.06
C HIS A 658 -5.97 20.50 -29.12
N GLU A 659 -5.99 21.77 -29.53
CA GLU A 659 -6.92 22.18 -30.59
C GLU A 659 -6.20 22.09 -31.94
N GLY A 660 -6.94 21.80 -33.02
CA GLY A 660 -6.38 21.46 -34.33
C GLY A 660 -5.78 22.65 -35.08
N LYS A 661 -4.59 23.10 -34.69
CA LYS A 661 -3.71 23.95 -35.51
C LYS A 661 -2.26 23.47 -35.46
N GLU A 662 -1.64 23.44 -36.63
CA GLU A 662 -0.22 23.19 -36.78
C GLU A 662 0.59 24.32 -36.10
N ASN A 663 1.74 23.97 -35.52
CA ASN A 663 2.77 24.92 -35.10
C ASN A 663 2.32 26.13 -34.25
N THR A 664 1.71 25.86 -33.10
CA THR A 664 2.08 26.62 -31.89
C THR A 664 2.89 25.74 -30.96
N SER A 665 4.20 25.70 -31.18
CA SER A 665 5.17 25.44 -30.11
C SER A 665 4.80 26.31 -28.91
N VAL A 666 4.81 25.75 -27.69
CA VAL A 666 4.81 26.58 -26.48
C VAL A 666 5.96 27.58 -26.62
N ARG A 667 5.65 28.87 -26.45
CA ARG A 667 6.65 29.95 -26.56
C ARG A 667 7.58 29.94 -25.34
N HIS A 668 8.46 28.95 -25.28
CA HIS A 668 9.79 29.11 -24.69
C HIS A 668 10.57 30.06 -25.61
N GLN A 669 10.27 31.36 -25.51
CA GLN A 669 11.14 32.39 -26.05
C GLN A 669 12.48 32.32 -25.33
N LYS A 670 13.55 32.57 -26.09
CA LYS A 670 14.94 32.64 -25.60
C LYS A 670 15.10 33.70 -24.52
#